data_AF-H3GIU6-F1
#
_entry.id   AF-H3GIU6-F1
#
_cell.length_a   1.000
_cell.length_b   1.000
_cell.length_c   1.000
_cell.angle_alpha   90.00
_cell.angle_beta   90.00
_cell.angle_gamma   90.00
#
_symmetry.space_group_name_H-M   'P 1'
#
loop_
_entity.id
_entity.type
_entity.pdbx_description
1 polymer ?
#
loop_
_entity_poly.entity_id
_entity_poly.type
_entity_poly.pdbx_seq_one_letter_code
_entity_poly.pdbx_strand_id
1 'polypeptide(L)'
;MAASPKRCRMLAAVAIVTFIYAAMEACVAQDSSTGSLSADNSSSGSWTSSTGSEVGFVPTTTRAEVLAQEWFIVNLFDNETHLAFGVDSKLKNLTDSDIICNGMPSLQRRSAELLPNFGCPDIFTAVDASCTCLGDGYTDSDVWEFRVARRTIRSEYPTALSSADVLPVDAIRTMQVPSTLKTLEITNINMFSITLAASSFLPPTTTNLNLTNNSLTTFPTVVFNVDNLQELYIAQNDITDFNISNASFNAIKSLTAFESDQPDVAATCLTGTWQTAHNSRFCVASSTVGTPARTRRGDFSPSPVSSPSSYYLDRSAGDSINLDESSRDTAEALLEDPIIVANRINYKDVKIGKCLSRGGFGLVFVGEYKGRQVAVKRIRPDRNQDPKDVKAFIKEIALMAELHHPRIVEFVGVAWDNLRHISAVSEFMESGDLRHVLRGFKRQGNPLSWRNHKTSISLHIAEAMEYLHAHSPKVIHRDLKSKNVLLNMHLEAKLTDFGVSRTQYTVQTHAMTAGIGTSFWIAPEVLLGRDYDEQADIYSFGVVLSEIDTDDYPYWNDANRDAARGKLQEADILRQVASGTKRPQFSSTCPAGILLLAEKCLQKKPDDRPTASEIVETLQQLLRSSLLPSSSDSSPSFVSGSGWTVS
;
A
#
# COMPACT_ATOMS: atom_id res chain seq x y z
N MET A 1 6.96 -13.86 -54.60
CA MET A 1 7.42 -12.56 -54.07
C MET A 1 7.07 -12.50 -52.59
N ALA A 2 8.08 -12.38 -51.75
CA ALA A 2 7.96 -12.38 -50.30
C ALA A 2 7.56 -10.99 -49.77
N ALA A 3 6.69 -10.97 -48.76
CA ALA A 3 6.57 -9.87 -47.79
C ALA A 3 6.24 -10.47 -46.40
N SER A 4 6.86 -9.93 -45.37
CA SER A 4 7.23 -10.58 -44.09
C SER A 4 6.14 -10.71 -43.00
N PRO A 5 6.28 -11.67 -42.05
CA PRO A 5 5.36 -11.89 -40.95
C PRO A 5 5.67 -10.99 -39.73
N LYS A 6 5.24 -9.71 -39.76
CA LYS A 6 5.27 -8.83 -38.57
C LYS A 6 3.99 -8.03 -38.32
N ARG A 7 2.88 -8.30 -39.02
CA ARG A 7 1.60 -7.59 -38.80
C ARG A 7 0.41 -8.43 -38.34
N CYS A 8 0.55 -9.75 -38.16
CA CYS A 8 -0.57 -10.61 -37.72
C CYS A 8 -0.64 -10.91 -36.21
N ARG A 9 0.25 -10.38 -35.36
CA ARG A 9 0.17 -10.60 -33.89
C ARG A 9 -0.29 -9.39 -33.06
N MET A 10 -0.50 -8.22 -33.67
CA MET A 10 -1.04 -7.04 -32.97
C MET A 10 -2.56 -6.87 -33.09
N LEU A 11 -3.23 -7.68 -33.93
CA LEU A 11 -4.69 -7.60 -34.13
C LEU A 11 -5.48 -8.63 -33.29
N ALA A 12 -4.81 -9.59 -32.64
CA ALA A 12 -5.50 -10.59 -31.80
C ALA A 12 -5.72 -10.12 -30.35
N ALA A 13 -4.89 -9.22 -29.82
CA ALA A 13 -5.02 -8.70 -28.45
C ALA A 13 -5.99 -7.51 -28.33
N VAL A 14 -6.21 -6.76 -29.42
CA VAL A 14 -7.21 -5.68 -29.46
C VAL A 14 -8.61 -6.23 -29.73
N ALA A 15 -8.74 -7.36 -30.45
CA ALA A 15 -10.04 -7.94 -30.78
C ALA A 15 -10.81 -8.53 -29.58
N ILE A 16 -10.14 -8.95 -28.50
CA ILE A 16 -10.82 -9.59 -27.34
C ILE A 16 -11.40 -8.54 -26.38
N VAL A 17 -10.79 -7.35 -26.27
CA VAL A 17 -11.32 -6.26 -25.42
C VAL A 17 -12.45 -5.51 -26.12
N THR A 18 -12.42 -5.37 -27.45
CA THR A 18 -13.52 -4.73 -28.21
C THR A 18 -14.75 -5.64 -28.36
N PHE A 19 -14.60 -6.96 -28.32
CA PHE A 19 -15.73 -7.90 -28.43
C PHE A 19 -16.61 -7.94 -27.15
N ILE A 20 -16.04 -7.65 -25.97
CA ILE A 20 -16.79 -7.54 -24.72
C ILE A 20 -17.59 -6.23 -24.67
N TYR A 21 -17.07 -5.14 -25.24
CA TYR A 21 -17.78 -3.86 -25.30
C TYR A 21 -18.85 -3.80 -26.41
N ALA A 22 -18.59 -4.36 -27.60
CA ALA A 22 -19.56 -4.37 -28.71
C ALA A 22 -20.75 -5.32 -28.47
N ALA A 23 -20.57 -6.41 -27.71
CA ALA A 23 -21.66 -7.31 -27.35
C ALA A 23 -22.65 -6.68 -26.33
N MET A 24 -22.23 -5.66 -25.57
CA MET A 24 -23.13 -4.95 -24.64
C MET A 24 -23.92 -3.83 -25.30
N GLU A 25 -23.40 -3.16 -26.34
CA GLU A 25 -24.17 -2.15 -27.10
C GLU A 25 -25.26 -2.78 -27.98
N ALA A 26 -25.10 -4.02 -28.42
CA ALA A 26 -26.14 -4.73 -29.18
C ALA A 26 -27.37 -5.14 -28.35
N CYS A 27 -27.24 -5.24 -27.01
CA CYS A 27 -28.38 -5.46 -26.11
C CYS A 27 -29.15 -4.17 -25.78
N VAL A 28 -28.59 -2.99 -26.06
CA VAL A 28 -29.24 -1.68 -25.82
C VAL A 28 -30.09 -1.24 -27.02
N ALA A 29 -29.94 -1.85 -28.19
CA ALA A 29 -30.65 -1.47 -29.41
C ALA A 29 -32.01 -2.20 -29.65
N GLN A 30 -32.50 -3.01 -28.71
CA GLN A 30 -33.77 -3.74 -28.85
C GLN A 30 -34.90 -3.31 -27.90
N ASP A 31 -34.70 -2.30 -27.03
CA ASP A 31 -35.73 -1.83 -26.09
C ASP A 31 -36.26 -0.41 -26.38
N SER A 32 -36.00 0.13 -27.57
CA SER A 32 -36.56 1.42 -28.02
C SER A 32 -37.47 1.23 -29.22
N SER A 33 -38.58 0.52 -29.05
CA SER A 33 -39.70 0.55 -30.01
C SER A 33 -41.06 0.40 -29.35
N THR A 34 -41.63 1.53 -28.91
CA THR A 34 -43.08 1.85 -28.94
C THR A 34 -43.18 3.35 -28.66
N GLY A 35 -43.66 4.21 -29.55
CA GLY A 35 -44.93 4.07 -30.25
C GLY A 35 -46.04 4.58 -29.31
N SER A 36 -46.32 5.87 -29.41
CA SER A 36 -47.40 6.60 -28.73
C SER A 36 -48.73 5.83 -28.67
N LEU A 37 -49.45 5.91 -27.54
CA LEU A 37 -50.91 5.99 -27.51
C LEU A 37 -51.40 6.38 -26.09
N SER A 38 -52.41 7.23 -26.08
CA SER A 38 -53.04 7.91 -24.96
C SER A 38 -54.27 7.18 -24.42
N ALA A 39 -54.57 7.48 -23.15
CA ALA A 39 -55.88 7.60 -22.52
C ALA A 39 -56.63 6.36 -21.98
N ASP A 40 -57.14 6.59 -20.76
CA ASP A 40 -58.44 6.20 -20.21
C ASP A 40 -58.66 4.85 -19.49
N ASN A 41 -58.73 4.98 -18.16
CA ASN A 41 -59.94 4.87 -17.32
C ASN A 41 -60.28 3.53 -16.63
N SER A 42 -60.71 3.68 -15.35
CA SER A 42 -61.47 2.74 -14.50
C SER A 42 -60.75 1.47 -14.00
N SER A 43 -61.00 0.89 -12.82
CA SER A 43 -61.76 1.23 -11.60
C SER A 43 -61.49 0.13 -10.54
N SER A 44 -61.72 0.49 -9.28
CA SER A 44 -62.13 -0.38 -8.15
C SER A 44 -61.11 -1.26 -7.41
N GLY A 45 -61.11 -1.12 -6.07
CA GLY A 45 -60.49 -2.08 -5.14
C GLY A 45 -59.94 -1.48 -3.83
N SER A 46 -60.79 -0.88 -3.00
CA SER A 46 -60.47 -0.48 -1.61
C SER A 46 -60.32 -1.72 -0.71
N TRP A 47 -59.37 -1.74 0.23
CA TRP A 47 -59.55 -2.13 1.65
C TRP A 47 -58.33 -1.68 2.47
N THR A 48 -58.61 -1.12 3.65
CA THR A 48 -57.68 -0.51 4.62
C THR A 48 -57.07 -1.55 5.57
N SER A 49 -55.80 -1.38 5.96
CA SER A 49 -55.35 -1.55 7.36
C SER A 49 -53.95 -0.96 7.56
N SER A 50 -53.70 -0.58 8.80
CA SER A 50 -52.71 0.37 9.31
C SER A 50 -51.40 -0.27 9.80
N THR A 51 -50.42 0.61 10.00
CA THR A 51 -49.21 0.52 10.87
C THR A 51 -48.04 -0.36 10.44
N GLY A 52 -46.85 0.27 10.34
CA GLY A 52 -45.55 -0.40 10.41
C GLY A 52 -44.57 0.05 9.32
N SER A 53 -44.09 1.29 9.40
CA SER A 53 -42.99 1.77 8.56
C SER A 53 -41.67 1.14 9.02
N GLU A 54 -41.08 0.27 8.19
CA GLU A 54 -39.64 0.02 8.15
C GLU A 54 -39.29 -0.67 6.83
N VAL A 55 -38.81 0.11 5.85
CA VAL A 55 -38.06 -0.43 4.73
C VAL A 55 -36.86 0.50 4.52
N GLY A 56 -35.69 -0.01 4.90
CA GLY A 56 -34.40 0.62 4.63
C GLY A 56 -34.18 0.76 3.13
N PHE A 57 -33.92 1.99 2.71
CA PHE A 57 -33.44 2.28 1.37
C PHE A 57 -31.92 2.05 1.38
N VAL A 58 -31.45 0.95 0.80
CA VAL A 58 -30.04 0.85 0.38
C VAL A 58 -29.98 1.55 -0.99
N PRO A 59 -29.28 2.68 -1.14
CA PRO A 59 -29.17 3.31 -2.45
C PRO A 59 -28.38 2.38 -3.37
N THR A 60 -28.93 2.05 -4.53
CA THR A 60 -28.20 1.38 -5.61
C THR A 60 -27.09 2.29 -6.08
N THR A 61 -25.84 1.93 -5.75
CA THR A 61 -24.64 2.69 -6.12
C THR A 61 -24.51 2.76 -7.64
N THR A 62 -24.37 3.95 -8.22
CA THR A 62 -24.25 4.09 -9.68
C THR A 62 -22.87 3.65 -10.18
N ARG A 63 -22.73 3.32 -11.47
CA ARG A 63 -21.43 2.98 -12.07
C ARG A 63 -20.42 4.14 -11.94
N ALA A 64 -20.89 5.39 -11.94
CA ALA A 64 -20.04 6.56 -11.74
C ALA A 64 -19.48 6.61 -10.30
N GLU A 65 -20.32 6.32 -9.31
CA GLU A 65 -19.92 6.26 -7.90
C GLU A 65 -18.92 5.12 -7.63
N VAL A 66 -19.11 3.95 -8.25
CA VAL A 66 -18.14 2.83 -8.16
C VAL A 66 -16.78 3.23 -8.75
N LEU A 67 -16.77 3.85 -9.93
CA LEU A 67 -15.53 4.34 -10.55
C LEU A 67 -14.86 5.45 -9.71
N ALA A 68 -15.65 6.31 -9.06
CA ALA A 68 -15.16 7.33 -8.15
C ALA A 68 -14.51 6.71 -6.90
N GLN A 69 -15.15 5.70 -6.32
CA GLN A 69 -14.62 4.92 -5.20
C GLN A 69 -13.31 4.20 -5.57
N GLU A 70 -13.27 3.52 -6.72
CA GLU A 70 -12.07 2.87 -7.22
C GLU A 70 -10.94 3.88 -7.45
N TRP A 71 -11.24 5.02 -8.09
CA TRP A 71 -10.28 6.09 -8.27
C TRP A 71 -9.74 6.57 -6.92
N PHE A 72 -10.61 6.81 -5.94
CA PHE A 72 -10.21 7.29 -4.61
C PHE A 72 -9.31 6.27 -3.90
N ILE A 73 -9.69 4.99 -3.92
CA ILE A 73 -8.95 3.86 -3.36
C ILE A 73 -7.54 3.73 -3.94
N VAL A 74 -7.43 4.02 -5.23
CA VAL A 74 -6.20 3.86 -6.01
C VAL A 74 -5.28 5.08 -5.90
N ASN A 75 -5.80 6.26 -5.54
CA ASN A 75 -5.06 7.52 -5.56
C ASN A 75 -4.78 8.12 -4.18
N LEU A 76 -5.49 7.69 -3.12
CA LEU A 76 -5.20 8.04 -1.74
C LEU A 76 -4.67 6.82 -1.00
N PHE A 77 -3.42 6.92 -0.56
CA PHE A 77 -2.78 5.85 0.19
C PHE A 77 -3.33 5.79 1.63
N ASP A 78 -3.35 4.59 2.20
CA ASP A 78 -3.75 4.42 3.61
C ASP A 78 -2.85 5.27 4.50
N ASN A 79 -3.48 5.98 5.43
CA ASN A 79 -2.84 6.79 6.45
C ASN A 79 -2.08 8.04 5.98
N GLU A 80 -2.12 8.38 4.69
CA GLU A 80 -1.67 9.67 4.17
C GLU A 80 -2.83 10.68 4.20
N THR A 81 -2.57 11.87 4.74
CA THR A 81 -3.47 13.02 4.60
C THR A 81 -3.02 13.84 3.40
N HIS A 82 -3.88 13.88 2.39
CA HIS A 82 -3.67 14.65 1.17
C HIS A 82 -4.37 15.99 1.29
N LEU A 83 -3.65 17.07 1.02
CA LEU A 83 -4.28 18.33 0.65
C LEU A 83 -4.69 18.22 -0.82
N ALA A 84 -5.99 18.24 -1.07
CA ALA A 84 -6.57 18.09 -2.39
C ALA A 84 -7.35 19.34 -2.77
N PHE A 85 -7.09 19.87 -3.96
CA PHE A 85 -7.75 21.07 -4.45
C PHE A 85 -8.52 20.78 -5.74
N GLY A 86 -9.85 20.94 -5.76
CA GLY A 86 -10.67 20.72 -6.95
C GLY A 86 -11.34 19.33 -7.05
N VAL A 87 -11.94 19.01 -8.21
CA VAL A 87 -12.66 17.74 -8.48
C VAL A 87 -12.01 17.02 -9.67
N ASP A 88 -11.62 15.74 -9.62
CA ASP A 88 -11.03 15.09 -10.81
C ASP A 88 -12.00 15.09 -12.01
N SER A 89 -11.49 15.32 -13.23
CA SER A 89 -12.28 15.32 -14.46
C SER A 89 -13.10 14.04 -14.71
N LYS A 90 -12.66 12.90 -14.14
CA LYS A 90 -13.35 11.61 -14.16
C LYS A 90 -14.53 11.55 -13.19
N LEU A 91 -14.58 12.46 -12.21
CA LEU A 91 -15.65 12.63 -11.23
C LEU A 91 -16.73 13.62 -11.71
N LYS A 92 -16.62 14.18 -12.93
CA LYS A 92 -17.61 15.10 -13.53
C LYS A 92 -19.02 14.52 -13.71
N ASN A 93 -19.15 13.20 -13.67
CA ASN A 93 -20.42 12.51 -13.85
C ASN A 93 -21.08 12.13 -12.50
N LEU A 94 -20.52 12.59 -11.38
CA LEU A 94 -21.16 12.49 -10.07
C LEU A 94 -22.25 13.56 -9.92
N THR A 95 -23.25 13.30 -9.09
CA THR A 95 -24.21 14.32 -8.66
C THR A 95 -23.52 15.35 -7.77
N ASP A 96 -24.07 16.56 -7.67
CA ASP A 96 -23.48 17.62 -6.85
C ASP A 96 -23.31 17.20 -5.37
N SER A 97 -24.20 16.35 -4.86
CA SER A 97 -24.12 15.77 -3.50
C SER A 97 -22.90 14.87 -3.27
N ASP A 98 -22.37 14.29 -4.34
CA ASP A 98 -21.30 13.31 -4.31
C ASP A 98 -19.93 13.94 -4.57
N ILE A 99 -19.89 15.25 -4.80
CA ILE A 99 -18.65 16.01 -4.96
C ILE A 99 -18.09 16.35 -3.58
N ILE A 100 -16.88 15.88 -3.28
CA ILE A 100 -16.18 16.21 -2.03
C ILE A 100 -16.07 17.73 -1.88
N CYS A 101 -16.63 18.25 -0.79
CA CYS A 101 -16.62 19.68 -0.45
C CYS A 101 -17.14 20.61 -1.56
N ASN A 102 -18.04 20.13 -2.43
CA ASN A 102 -18.53 20.87 -3.59
C ASN A 102 -17.39 21.39 -4.50
N GLY A 103 -16.24 20.70 -4.51
CA GLY A 103 -15.06 21.07 -5.29
C GLY A 103 -14.14 22.11 -4.64
N MET A 104 -14.47 22.54 -3.42
CA MET A 104 -13.57 23.37 -2.61
C MET A 104 -12.32 22.57 -2.19
N PRO A 105 -11.19 23.27 -1.96
CA PRO A 105 -10.04 22.71 -1.26
C PRO A 105 -10.44 21.88 -0.04
N SER A 106 -9.82 20.73 0.12
CA SER A 106 -10.11 19.82 1.22
C SER A 106 -8.89 19.02 1.65
N LEU A 107 -8.83 18.64 2.92
CA LEU A 107 -7.98 17.55 3.36
C LEU A 107 -8.73 16.25 3.13
N GLN A 108 -8.08 15.29 2.48
CA GLN A 108 -8.64 13.98 2.19
C GLN A 108 -7.70 12.90 2.69
N ARG A 109 -8.25 11.94 3.41
CA ARG A 109 -7.49 10.84 4.00
C ARG A 109 -8.27 9.56 3.82
N ARG A 110 -7.59 8.47 3.50
CA ARG A 110 -8.13 7.13 3.70
C ARG A 110 -7.44 6.48 4.90
N SER A 111 -8.21 5.84 5.77
CA SER A 111 -7.66 5.14 6.93
C SER A 111 -8.27 3.76 7.07
N ALA A 112 -7.44 2.72 6.98
CA ALA A 112 -7.84 1.37 7.34
C ALA A 112 -7.87 1.15 8.88
N GLU A 113 -7.37 2.10 9.66
CA GLU A 113 -7.17 1.98 11.12
C GLU A 113 -8.13 2.89 11.93
N LEU A 114 -8.73 3.90 11.30
CA LEU A 114 -9.57 4.90 11.95
C LEU A 114 -10.91 4.98 11.23
N LEU A 115 -11.99 5.10 12.00
CA LEU A 115 -13.31 5.38 11.42
C LEU A 115 -13.30 6.72 10.68
N PRO A 116 -14.04 6.82 9.56
CA PRO A 116 -14.29 8.09 8.88
C PRO A 116 -14.76 9.19 9.82
N ASN A 117 -14.33 10.43 9.57
CA ASN A 117 -14.89 11.60 10.24
C ASN A 117 -16.28 11.99 9.71
N PHE A 118 -16.83 11.24 8.74
CA PHE A 118 -18.10 11.51 8.04
C PHE A 118 -18.17 12.88 7.35
N GLY A 119 -17.02 13.51 7.09
CA GLY A 119 -16.95 14.78 6.35
C GLY A 119 -16.93 14.61 4.83
N CYS A 120 -16.75 13.38 4.33
CA CYS A 120 -16.89 13.09 2.91
C CYS A 120 -18.34 12.72 2.56
N PRO A 121 -18.76 12.87 1.28
CA PRO A 121 -19.97 12.23 0.77
C PRO A 121 -20.01 10.73 1.07
N ASP A 122 -21.21 10.17 1.22
CA ASP A 122 -21.45 8.77 1.64
C ASP A 122 -20.69 7.76 0.77
N ILE A 123 -20.58 8.04 -0.52
CA ILE A 123 -19.87 7.20 -1.49
C ILE A 123 -18.38 7.05 -1.14
N PHE A 124 -17.73 8.09 -0.61
CA PHE A 124 -16.32 8.07 -0.22
C PHE A 124 -16.17 7.60 1.23
N THR A 125 -17.11 7.96 2.10
CA THR A 125 -17.18 7.44 3.46
C THR A 125 -17.27 5.91 3.48
N ALA A 126 -17.98 5.31 2.52
CA ALA A 126 -18.05 3.86 2.31
C ALA A 126 -16.69 3.18 2.01
N VAL A 127 -15.69 3.96 1.59
CA VAL A 127 -14.31 3.52 1.33
C VAL A 127 -13.28 4.04 2.33
N ASP A 128 -13.75 4.29 3.56
CA ASP A 128 -12.98 4.80 4.71
C ASP A 128 -12.35 6.18 4.50
N ALA A 129 -12.97 7.00 3.65
CA ALA A 129 -12.52 8.35 3.44
C ALA A 129 -12.94 9.28 4.59
N SER A 130 -12.03 10.15 5.00
CA SER A 130 -12.31 11.30 5.85
C SER A 130 -11.97 12.57 5.09
N CYS A 131 -12.89 13.53 5.08
CA CYS A 131 -12.73 14.79 4.37
C CYS A 131 -12.87 15.96 5.35
N THR A 132 -12.02 16.96 5.18
CA THR A 132 -12.07 18.22 5.91
C THR A 132 -12.18 19.33 4.89
N CYS A 133 -13.32 19.98 4.81
CA CYS A 133 -13.51 21.06 3.84
C CYS A 133 -12.83 22.34 4.34
N LEU A 134 -12.08 23.02 3.48
CA LEU A 134 -11.61 24.36 3.75
C LEU A 134 -12.75 25.35 3.46
N GLY A 135 -12.97 26.27 4.40
CA GLY A 135 -14.04 27.28 4.34
C GLY A 135 -13.80 28.37 3.29
N ASP A 136 -14.47 29.50 3.48
CA ASP A 136 -14.51 30.60 2.51
C ASP A 136 -13.11 31.18 2.18
N GLY A 137 -12.95 31.63 0.93
CA GLY A 137 -11.71 32.24 0.43
C GLY A 137 -11.14 31.61 -0.85
N TYR A 138 -11.70 30.47 -1.28
CA TYR A 138 -11.23 29.75 -2.47
C TYR A 138 -12.22 29.80 -3.65
N THR A 139 -13.47 30.20 -3.44
CA THR A 139 -14.48 30.37 -4.50
C THR A 139 -14.19 31.64 -5.31
N ASP A 140 -14.13 31.53 -6.64
CA ASP A 140 -13.93 32.65 -7.60
C ASP A 140 -12.67 33.51 -7.40
N SER A 141 -11.73 33.06 -6.57
CA SER A 141 -10.44 33.73 -6.38
C SER A 141 -9.46 33.36 -7.50
N ASP A 142 -8.64 34.32 -7.92
CA ASP A 142 -7.49 34.08 -8.80
C ASP A 142 -6.21 33.73 -8.02
N VAL A 143 -6.24 33.83 -6.67
CA VAL A 143 -5.14 33.49 -5.76
C VAL A 143 -5.61 32.53 -4.67
N TRP A 144 -4.95 31.38 -4.55
CA TRP A 144 -5.16 30.44 -3.44
C TRP A 144 -3.91 30.32 -2.57
N GLU A 145 -4.06 30.55 -1.27
CA GLU A 145 -2.98 30.41 -0.27
C GLU A 145 -3.23 29.19 0.63
N PHE A 146 -2.18 28.39 0.87
CA PHE A 146 -2.20 27.27 1.80
C PHE A 146 -1.00 27.32 2.75
N ARG A 147 -1.26 27.20 4.04
CA ARG A 147 -0.24 27.05 5.08
C ARG A 147 -0.19 25.59 5.46
N VAL A 148 0.92 24.88 5.23
CA VAL A 148 1.00 23.44 5.49
C VAL A 148 1.99 23.11 6.59
N ALA A 149 1.87 21.95 7.22
CA ALA A 149 2.88 21.44 8.14
C ALA A 149 2.94 19.91 8.04
N ARG A 150 4.08 19.34 8.46
CA ARG A 150 4.20 17.89 8.61
C ARG A 150 3.15 17.40 9.61
N ARG A 151 2.35 16.43 9.18
CA ARG A 151 1.40 15.77 10.07
C ARG A 151 2.13 15.09 11.24
N THR A 152 1.61 15.27 12.44
CA THR A 152 2.09 14.56 13.64
C THR A 152 1.04 13.54 14.08
N ILE A 153 1.43 12.57 14.92
CA ILE A 153 0.53 11.54 15.47
C ILE A 153 -0.63 12.16 16.27
N ARG A 154 -0.51 13.42 16.71
CA ARG A 154 -1.53 14.15 17.48
C ARG A 154 -2.42 15.06 16.62
N SER A 155 -2.18 15.15 15.31
CA SER A 155 -2.96 16.03 14.43
C SER A 155 -4.43 15.61 14.43
N GLU A 156 -5.29 16.46 14.96
CA GLU A 156 -6.75 16.30 14.90
C GLU A 156 -7.23 16.40 13.45
N TYR A 157 -8.34 15.74 13.13
CA TYR A 157 -8.89 15.68 11.77
C TYR A 157 -10.34 16.16 11.76
N PRO A 158 -10.58 17.48 11.87
CA PRO A 158 -11.93 18.05 11.94
C PRO A 158 -12.66 17.90 10.60
N THR A 159 -13.97 18.18 10.58
CA THR A 159 -14.77 18.18 9.33
C THR A 159 -14.65 19.50 8.55
N ALA A 160 -14.22 20.58 9.20
CA ALA A 160 -13.99 21.87 8.57
C ALA A 160 -12.73 22.57 9.13
N LEU A 161 -12.04 23.32 8.27
CA LEU A 161 -10.93 24.22 8.59
C LEU A 161 -11.11 25.56 7.86
N SER A 162 -10.48 26.61 8.35
CA SER A 162 -10.42 27.92 7.69
C SER A 162 -9.19 28.06 6.80
N SER A 163 -9.21 29.03 5.89
CA SER A 163 -8.07 29.38 5.02
C SER A 163 -6.83 29.87 5.80
N ALA A 164 -6.99 30.29 7.05
CA ALA A 164 -5.88 30.73 7.92
C ALA A 164 -5.18 29.59 8.67
N ASP A 165 -5.77 28.39 8.68
CA ASP A 165 -5.27 27.27 9.46
C ASP A 165 -4.01 26.64 8.84
N VAL A 166 -3.12 26.14 9.70
CA VAL A 166 -1.96 25.35 9.27
C VAL A 166 -2.38 23.91 9.07
N LEU A 167 -2.29 23.43 7.84
CA LEU A 167 -2.84 22.17 7.38
C LEU A 167 -1.84 21.01 7.56
N PRO A 168 -2.12 20.02 8.43
CA PRO A 168 -1.23 18.89 8.67
C PRO A 168 -1.36 17.85 7.55
N VAL A 169 -0.39 17.81 6.63
CA VAL A 169 -0.47 17.03 5.39
C VAL A 169 0.77 16.15 5.18
N ASP A 170 0.57 15.02 4.51
CA ASP A 170 1.62 14.09 4.08
C ASP A 170 1.92 14.23 2.56
N ALA A 171 0.94 14.72 1.80
CA ALA A 171 1.05 14.93 0.37
C ALA A 171 0.12 16.07 -0.10
N ILE A 172 0.47 16.69 -1.22
CA ILE A 172 -0.37 17.69 -1.90
C ILE A 172 -0.70 17.13 -3.28
N ARG A 173 -1.98 17.20 -3.67
CA ARG A 173 -2.49 16.72 -4.94
C ARG A 173 -3.43 17.76 -5.54
N THR A 174 -3.33 17.99 -6.85
CA THR A 174 -4.35 18.79 -7.54
C THR A 174 -5.40 17.90 -8.17
N MET A 175 -6.62 18.39 -8.07
CA MET A 175 -7.79 17.99 -8.83
C MET A 175 -8.26 19.24 -9.61
N GLN A 176 -9.28 19.15 -10.43
CA GLN A 176 -9.67 20.23 -11.35
C GLN A 176 -10.06 21.49 -10.59
N VAL A 177 -9.27 22.56 -10.76
CA VAL A 177 -9.52 23.87 -10.14
C VAL A 177 -10.39 24.75 -11.06
N PRO A 178 -10.99 25.83 -10.53
CA PRO A 178 -11.69 26.83 -11.34
C PRO A 178 -10.76 27.43 -12.41
N SER A 179 -11.30 27.74 -13.59
CA SER A 179 -10.54 28.40 -14.67
C SER A 179 -10.08 29.82 -14.30
N THR A 180 -10.57 30.37 -13.20
CA THR A 180 -10.20 31.67 -12.66
C THR A 180 -8.87 31.64 -11.89
N LEU A 181 -8.42 30.48 -11.40
CA LEU A 181 -7.22 30.36 -10.58
C LEU A 181 -5.95 30.60 -11.41
N LYS A 182 -5.15 31.61 -11.02
CA LYS A 182 -3.88 31.99 -11.67
C LYS A 182 -2.66 31.78 -10.78
N THR A 183 -2.80 32.08 -9.49
CA THR A 183 -1.71 32.08 -8.50
C THR A 183 -1.97 31.05 -7.41
N LEU A 184 -0.96 30.23 -7.13
CA LEU A 184 -0.96 29.29 -6.02
C LEU A 184 0.21 29.61 -5.09
N GLU A 185 -0.10 29.87 -3.83
CA GLU A 185 0.89 30.14 -2.78
C GLU A 185 0.85 29.03 -1.73
N ILE A 186 2.01 28.43 -1.44
CA ILE A 186 2.11 27.40 -0.40
C ILE A 186 3.28 27.72 0.52
N THR A 187 2.98 27.85 1.80
CA THR A 187 3.94 28.22 2.85
C THR A 187 4.08 27.10 3.89
N ASN A 188 5.22 27.08 4.59
CA ASN A 188 5.63 26.06 5.57
C ASN A 188 5.78 24.61 5.04
N ILE A 189 6.04 24.42 3.74
CA ILE A 189 6.46 23.15 3.15
C ILE A 189 7.85 22.75 3.66
N ASN A 190 7.97 21.52 4.16
CA ASN A 190 9.24 20.81 4.26
C ASN A 190 9.23 19.60 3.32
N MET A 191 10.07 19.63 2.28
CA MET A 191 10.06 18.62 1.21
C MET A 191 10.54 17.22 1.66
N PHE A 192 11.18 17.09 2.84
CA PHE A 192 11.47 15.77 3.42
C PHE A 192 10.19 15.04 3.89
N SER A 193 9.09 15.78 4.08
CA SER A 193 7.86 15.25 4.68
C SER A 193 6.68 15.19 3.74
N ILE A 194 6.65 16.03 2.69
CA ILE A 194 5.53 16.11 1.76
C ILE A 194 5.96 15.57 0.40
N THR A 195 5.34 14.47 -0.02
CA THR A 195 5.62 13.90 -1.34
C THR A 195 4.80 14.61 -2.39
N LEU A 196 5.49 15.35 -3.25
CA LEU A 196 4.90 15.92 -4.46
C LEU A 196 4.69 14.77 -5.45
N ALA A 197 3.50 14.18 -5.48
CA ALA A 197 3.18 13.12 -6.43
C ALA A 197 3.25 13.67 -7.86
N ALA A 198 4.16 13.12 -8.66
CA ALA A 198 4.41 13.53 -10.04
C ALA A 198 3.18 13.33 -10.95
N SER A 199 3.04 14.27 -11.90
CA SER A 199 2.07 14.40 -13.01
C SER A 199 0.74 15.13 -12.75
N SER A 200 0.44 15.57 -11.53
CA SER A 200 -0.82 16.28 -11.21
C SER A 200 -0.66 17.22 -10.02
N PHE A 201 0.48 17.91 -9.92
CA PHE A 201 0.78 18.80 -8.79
C PHE A 201 0.28 20.23 -8.98
N LEU A 202 0.20 20.75 -10.21
CA LEU A 202 -0.32 22.08 -10.49
C LEU A 202 -1.46 22.01 -11.50
N PRO A 203 -2.52 22.81 -11.32
CA PRO A 203 -3.50 23.03 -12.35
C PRO A 203 -2.88 23.46 -13.67
N PRO A 204 -3.43 23.03 -14.82
CA PRO A 204 -3.02 23.56 -16.11
C PRO A 204 -3.20 25.08 -16.22
N THR A 205 -4.06 25.70 -15.41
CA THR A 205 -4.30 27.16 -15.45
C THR A 205 -3.32 27.97 -14.62
N THR A 206 -2.47 27.33 -13.80
CA THR A 206 -1.55 28.05 -12.92
C THR A 206 -0.44 28.70 -13.72
N THR A 207 -0.38 30.03 -13.65
CA THR A 207 0.66 30.85 -14.28
C THR A 207 1.73 31.28 -13.27
N ASN A 208 1.39 31.38 -11.98
CA ASN A 208 2.31 31.78 -10.93
C ASN A 208 2.30 30.76 -9.78
N LEU A 209 3.49 30.27 -9.40
CA LEU A 209 3.70 29.43 -8.22
C LEU A 209 4.69 30.09 -7.26
N ASN A 210 4.24 30.33 -6.03
CA ASN A 210 5.08 30.89 -4.96
C ASN A 210 5.29 29.86 -3.84
N LEU A 211 6.54 29.42 -3.69
CA LEU A 211 7.06 28.56 -2.63
C LEU A 211 8.23 29.24 -1.87
N THR A 212 8.24 30.56 -1.79
CA THR A 212 9.24 31.32 -1.03
C THR A 212 9.13 31.04 0.48
N ASN A 213 10.24 31.11 1.22
CA ASN A 213 10.28 30.97 2.68
C ASN A 213 9.75 29.61 3.18
N ASN A 214 10.23 28.54 2.55
CA ASN A 214 9.93 27.14 2.88
C ASN A 214 11.23 26.40 3.28
N SER A 215 11.20 25.07 3.39
CA SER A 215 12.38 24.23 3.68
C SER A 215 12.65 23.23 2.54
N LEU A 216 12.68 23.72 1.30
CA LEU A 216 13.07 22.91 0.14
C LEU A 216 14.60 22.74 0.11
N THR A 217 15.11 21.52 -0.05
CA THR A 217 16.57 21.26 -0.14
C THR A 217 17.08 20.95 -1.55
N THR A 218 16.17 20.68 -2.48
CA THR A 218 16.46 20.38 -3.89
C THR A 218 15.45 21.07 -4.80
N PHE A 219 15.78 21.23 -6.09
CA PHE A 219 14.84 21.75 -7.07
C PHE A 219 13.63 20.81 -7.27
N PRO A 220 12.39 21.30 -7.23
CA PRO A 220 11.21 20.48 -7.48
C PRO A 220 11.03 20.24 -8.98
N THR A 221 11.78 19.28 -9.54
CA THR A 221 11.87 19.08 -11.00
C THR A 221 10.53 18.85 -11.71
N VAL A 222 9.51 18.39 -10.98
CA VAL A 222 8.15 18.20 -11.48
C VAL A 222 7.47 19.53 -11.86
N VAL A 223 7.79 20.63 -11.16
CA VAL A 223 7.23 21.97 -11.42
C VAL A 223 7.63 22.48 -12.80
N PHE A 224 8.82 22.10 -13.29
CA PHE A 224 9.33 22.53 -14.60
C PHE A 224 8.63 21.86 -15.80
N ASN A 225 7.74 20.90 -15.57
CA ASN A 225 6.97 20.23 -16.61
C ASN A 225 5.54 20.78 -16.75
N VAL A 226 5.26 21.96 -16.20
CA VAL A 226 3.93 22.58 -16.20
C VAL A 226 3.84 23.56 -17.37
N ASP A 227 3.01 23.23 -18.36
CA ASP A 227 3.00 23.87 -19.68
C ASP A 227 2.69 25.39 -19.65
N ASN A 228 1.94 25.87 -18.66
CA ASN A 228 1.47 27.25 -18.58
C ASN A 228 2.15 28.09 -17.47
N LEU A 229 3.14 27.54 -16.78
CA LEU A 229 3.84 28.24 -15.71
C LEU A 229 4.69 29.38 -16.28
N GLN A 230 4.47 30.60 -15.80
CA GLN A 230 5.20 31.81 -16.22
C GLN A 230 6.14 32.30 -15.12
N GLU A 231 5.70 32.23 -13.86
CA GLU A 231 6.46 32.74 -12.72
C GLU A 231 6.66 31.66 -11.65
N LEU A 232 7.87 31.55 -11.12
CA LEU A 232 8.22 30.61 -10.07
C LEU A 232 9.13 31.24 -9.01
N TYR A 233 8.65 31.32 -7.78
CA TYR A 233 9.42 31.87 -6.65
C TYR A 233 9.71 30.75 -5.64
N ILE A 234 10.99 30.41 -5.46
CA ILE A 234 11.48 29.36 -4.56
C ILE A 234 12.66 29.87 -3.71
N ALA A 235 12.74 31.18 -3.48
CA ALA A 235 13.78 31.80 -2.67
C ALA A 235 13.56 31.61 -1.17
N GLN A 236 14.60 31.85 -0.36
CA GLN A 236 14.56 31.72 1.10
C GLN A 236 14.17 30.30 1.53
N ASN A 237 14.74 29.32 0.86
CA ASN A 237 14.65 27.90 1.18
C ASN A 237 16.02 27.39 1.69
N ASP A 238 16.21 26.07 1.69
CA ASP A 238 17.46 25.40 2.07
C ASP A 238 18.11 24.69 0.85
N ILE A 239 17.90 25.19 -0.38
CA ILE A 239 18.35 24.51 -1.59
C ILE A 239 19.87 24.64 -1.70
N THR A 240 20.58 23.50 -1.67
CA THR A 240 22.05 23.48 -1.80
C THR A 240 22.54 22.80 -3.08
N ASP A 241 21.74 21.90 -3.68
CA ASP A 241 22.10 21.19 -4.91
C ASP A 241 21.55 21.90 -6.16
N PHE A 242 22.44 22.58 -6.89
CA PHE A 242 22.13 23.30 -8.14
C PHE A 242 22.45 22.50 -9.39
N ASN A 243 22.61 21.18 -9.28
CA ASN A 243 22.76 20.30 -10.42
C ASN A 243 21.39 20.03 -11.07
N ILE A 244 21.23 20.42 -12.33
CA ILE A 244 19.96 20.26 -13.06
C ILE A 244 20.17 19.72 -14.47
N SER A 245 19.11 19.14 -15.03
CA SER A 245 19.11 18.68 -16.42
C SER A 245 19.02 19.85 -17.41
N ASN A 246 19.44 19.61 -18.65
CA ASN A 246 19.28 20.60 -19.72
C ASN A 246 17.81 20.97 -19.98
N ALA A 247 16.89 20.02 -19.79
CA ALA A 247 15.45 20.27 -19.91
C ALA A 247 14.95 21.21 -18.81
N SER A 248 15.34 20.95 -17.56
CA SER A 248 15.00 21.78 -16.41
C SER A 248 15.57 23.20 -16.55
N PHE A 249 16.81 23.33 -17.01
CA PHE A 249 17.43 24.63 -17.25
C PHE A 249 16.70 25.43 -18.34
N ASN A 250 16.33 24.80 -19.44
CA ASN A 250 15.56 25.45 -20.50
C ASN A 250 14.18 25.91 -20.00
N ALA A 251 13.51 25.10 -19.18
CA ALA A 251 12.24 25.46 -18.57
C ALA A 251 12.39 26.67 -17.63
N ILE A 252 13.40 26.70 -16.77
CA ILE A 252 13.69 27.86 -15.90
C ILE A 252 13.94 29.10 -16.75
N LYS A 253 14.73 28.99 -17.81
CA LYS A 253 15.05 30.11 -18.70
C LYS A 253 13.85 30.66 -19.46
N SER A 254 12.82 29.84 -19.70
CA SER A 254 11.59 30.27 -20.39
C SER A 254 10.59 30.98 -19.49
N LEU A 255 10.80 30.99 -18.18
CA LEU A 255 9.94 31.72 -17.24
C LEU A 255 10.05 33.23 -17.48
N THR A 256 8.98 33.96 -17.19
CA THR A 256 9.00 35.43 -17.19
C THR A 256 9.66 35.97 -15.92
N ALA A 257 9.42 35.32 -14.79
CA ALA A 257 10.06 35.62 -13.51
C ALA A 257 10.47 34.33 -12.78
N PHE A 258 11.65 34.35 -12.18
CA PHE A 258 12.16 33.25 -11.37
C PHE A 258 13.05 33.79 -10.25
N GLU A 259 12.82 33.31 -9.04
CA GLU A 259 13.66 33.63 -7.88
C GLU A 259 13.97 32.34 -7.11
N SER A 260 15.23 32.14 -6.71
CA SER A 260 15.65 30.98 -5.92
C SER A 260 16.74 31.34 -4.93
N ASP A 261 17.05 30.39 -4.05
CA ASP A 261 18.30 30.40 -3.31
C ASP A 261 19.50 30.47 -4.27
N GLN A 262 20.67 30.79 -3.73
CA GLN A 262 21.90 30.89 -4.50
C GLN A 262 22.82 29.71 -4.18
N PRO A 263 23.54 29.16 -5.18
CA PRO A 263 24.54 28.13 -4.92
C PRO A 263 25.66 28.69 -4.05
N ASP A 264 26.26 27.82 -3.23
CA ASP A 264 27.48 28.16 -2.49
C ASP A 264 28.53 28.71 -3.47
N VAL A 265 29.18 29.80 -3.07
CA VAL A 265 30.26 30.45 -3.83
C VAL A 265 31.40 29.49 -4.15
N ALA A 266 31.61 28.47 -3.29
CA ALA A 266 32.61 27.43 -3.44
C ALA A 266 32.15 26.19 -4.23
N ALA A 267 30.89 26.14 -4.70
CA ALA A 267 30.37 24.96 -5.39
C ALA A 267 31.09 24.67 -6.72
N THR A 268 31.50 23.43 -6.94
CA THR A 268 32.12 22.96 -8.18
C THR A 268 31.13 22.15 -9.03
N CYS A 269 31.04 22.46 -10.32
CA CYS A 269 30.17 21.73 -11.27
C CYS A 269 30.95 20.58 -11.93
N LEU A 270 30.91 19.40 -11.32
CA LEU A 270 31.67 18.21 -11.76
C LEU A 270 30.99 17.45 -12.91
N THR A 271 29.66 17.51 -12.99
CA THR A 271 28.83 16.72 -13.90
C THR A 271 28.37 17.50 -15.14
N GLY A 272 28.86 18.72 -15.32
CA GLY A 272 28.33 19.61 -16.35
C GLY A 272 29.06 20.94 -16.48
N THR A 273 28.34 21.96 -16.92
CA THR A 273 28.83 23.34 -17.06
C THR A 273 27.95 24.31 -16.28
N TRP A 274 28.58 25.26 -15.57
CA TRP A 274 27.86 26.37 -14.96
C TRP A 274 27.20 27.25 -16.02
N GLN A 275 25.89 27.43 -15.91
CA GLN A 275 25.09 28.34 -16.73
C GLN A 275 24.22 29.22 -15.82
N THR A 276 23.83 30.41 -16.29
CA THR A 276 23.07 31.39 -15.50
C THR A 276 21.71 31.65 -16.15
N ALA A 277 20.65 31.70 -15.34
CA ALA A 277 19.32 32.15 -15.72
C ALA A 277 18.68 32.90 -14.55
N HIS A 278 17.93 33.99 -14.83
CA HIS A 278 17.24 34.80 -13.81
C HIS A 278 18.11 35.14 -12.58
N ASN A 279 19.33 35.64 -12.82
CA ASN A 279 20.32 35.99 -11.80
C ASN A 279 20.76 34.84 -10.86
N SER A 280 20.45 33.58 -11.19
CA SER A 280 20.86 32.38 -10.45
C SER A 280 21.77 31.48 -11.31
N ARG A 281 22.74 30.82 -10.67
CA ARG A 281 23.71 29.93 -11.35
C ARG A 281 23.36 28.46 -11.14
N PHE A 282 23.46 27.66 -12.21
CA PHE A 282 23.10 26.24 -12.23
C PHE A 282 24.20 25.39 -12.86
N CYS A 283 24.47 24.22 -12.30
CA CYS A 283 25.34 23.24 -12.93
C CYS A 283 24.51 22.35 -13.87
N VAL A 284 24.60 22.61 -15.18
CA VAL A 284 23.77 21.94 -16.18
C VAL A 284 24.53 20.75 -16.76
N ALA A 285 23.96 19.55 -16.62
CA ALA A 285 24.60 18.31 -17.05
C ALA A 285 24.99 18.34 -18.55
N SER A 286 26.25 18.05 -18.86
CA SER A 286 26.73 17.97 -20.24
C SER A 286 26.28 16.65 -20.88
N SER A 287 25.70 16.70 -22.08
CA SER A 287 25.20 15.54 -22.83
C SER A 287 26.30 14.58 -23.34
N THR A 288 27.50 14.61 -22.76
CA THR A 288 28.63 13.77 -23.14
C THR A 288 29.36 13.28 -21.89
N VAL A 289 29.01 12.08 -21.41
CA VAL A 289 29.92 11.31 -20.56
C VAL A 289 30.22 10.00 -21.28
N GLY A 290 31.36 10.01 -21.98
CA GLY A 290 32.08 8.82 -22.36
C GLY A 290 32.62 8.13 -21.10
N THR A 291 32.52 6.80 -21.12
CA THR A 291 33.17 5.83 -20.24
C THR A 291 34.59 6.25 -19.82
N PRO A 292 34.96 6.23 -18.52
CA PRO A 292 36.35 6.30 -18.12
C PRO A 292 37.05 4.97 -18.43
N ALA A 293 38.20 5.08 -19.09
CA ALA A 293 39.07 3.97 -19.42
C ALA A 293 39.64 3.30 -18.16
N ARG A 294 39.48 1.99 -18.10
CA ARG A 294 39.95 1.08 -17.06
C ARG A 294 41.47 0.93 -17.14
N THR A 295 42.20 1.42 -16.14
CA THR A 295 43.62 1.13 -15.92
C THR A 295 43.78 -0.31 -15.43
N ARG A 296 44.68 -1.06 -16.10
CA ARG A 296 45.05 -2.44 -15.77
C ARG A 296 46.01 -2.49 -14.57
N ARG A 297 45.74 -3.37 -13.61
CA ARG A 297 46.64 -4.17 -12.74
C ARG A 297 45.72 -5.21 -12.07
N GLY A 298 46.00 -6.50 -11.88
CA GLY A 298 47.07 -7.43 -12.24
C GLY A 298 46.56 -8.82 -11.81
N ASP A 299 47.01 -9.88 -12.48
CA ASP A 299 46.66 -11.29 -12.22
C ASP A 299 46.88 -11.72 -10.76
N PHE A 300 45.89 -12.41 -10.17
CA PHE A 300 46.13 -13.52 -9.23
C PHE A 300 45.01 -14.57 -9.40
N SER A 301 45.41 -15.81 -9.69
CA SER A 301 44.56 -17.00 -9.81
C SER A 301 44.14 -17.57 -8.44
N PRO A 302 43.09 -18.41 -8.38
CA PRO A 302 42.35 -18.73 -7.17
C PRO A 302 42.83 -20.00 -6.46
N SER A 303 42.47 -20.16 -5.19
CA SER A 303 42.51 -21.43 -4.45
C SER A 303 41.36 -21.49 -3.44
N PRO A 304 40.92 -22.70 -3.03
CA PRO A 304 39.49 -23.03 -3.04
C PRO A 304 38.76 -22.88 -1.70
N VAL A 305 37.48 -22.52 -1.85
CA VAL A 305 36.28 -22.93 -1.09
C VAL A 305 36.50 -23.52 0.31
N SER A 306 36.09 -22.75 1.31
CA SER A 306 35.45 -23.27 2.52
C SER A 306 34.22 -22.41 2.82
N SER A 307 33.05 -23.06 2.85
CA SER A 307 31.72 -22.50 3.10
C SER A 307 31.64 -21.67 4.39
N PRO A 308 30.85 -20.59 4.44
CA PRO A 308 30.43 -20.02 5.71
C PRO A 308 28.90 -20.03 5.88
N SER A 309 28.38 -21.12 6.46
CA SER A 309 27.12 -21.09 7.21
C SER A 309 27.44 -20.74 8.66
N SER A 310 27.55 -19.45 9.03
CA SER A 310 27.59 -19.05 10.45
C SER A 310 27.43 -17.54 10.75
N TYR A 311 26.72 -16.75 9.94
CA TYR A 311 26.55 -15.31 10.24
C TYR A 311 25.25 -14.95 10.97
N TYR A 312 24.39 -15.92 11.24
CA TYR A 312 23.22 -15.71 12.09
C TYR A 312 23.58 -16.10 13.51
N LEU A 313 24.15 -15.13 14.24
CA LEU A 313 24.02 -14.91 15.70
C LEU A 313 25.18 -14.00 16.13
N ASP A 314 24.88 -12.74 16.42
CA ASP A 314 25.65 -12.06 17.47
C ASP A 314 24.71 -11.23 18.35
N ARG A 315 24.81 -11.50 19.65
CA ARG A 315 24.10 -10.89 20.76
C ARG A 315 25.14 -10.06 21.52
N SER A 316 24.80 -8.78 21.73
CA SER A 316 25.31 -7.88 22.77
C SER A 316 26.82 -7.59 22.83
N ALA A 317 27.20 -6.39 22.38
CA ALA A 317 28.08 -5.50 23.15
C ALA A 317 27.87 -4.05 22.64
N GLY A 318 27.66 -3.13 23.57
CA GLY A 318 27.61 -1.71 23.26
C GLY A 318 28.99 -1.18 22.97
N ASP A 319 29.11 -0.37 21.92
CA ASP A 319 30.12 0.69 21.86
C ASP A 319 29.64 1.81 20.93
N SER A 320 29.64 3.03 21.47
CA SER A 320 29.40 4.27 20.75
C SER A 320 30.66 4.65 19.97
N ILE A 321 30.62 4.55 18.65
CA ILE A 321 31.69 5.02 17.74
C ILE A 321 31.03 5.84 16.62
N ASN A 322 31.65 6.93 16.17
CA ASN A 322 31.15 7.81 15.11
C ASN A 322 30.86 7.03 13.80
N LEU A 323 29.61 7.09 13.30
CA LEU A 323 29.01 6.07 12.41
C LEU A 323 28.85 6.42 10.92
N ASP A 324 29.18 7.60 10.43
CA ASP A 324 28.61 8.04 9.15
C ASP A 324 29.35 7.54 7.90
N GLU A 325 30.69 7.45 7.94
CA GLU A 325 31.50 7.04 6.79
C GLU A 325 31.66 5.51 6.70
N SER A 326 31.90 4.83 7.83
CA SER A 326 32.06 3.36 7.90
C SER A 326 30.79 2.58 7.55
N SER A 327 29.62 3.18 7.77
CA SER A 327 28.32 2.53 7.53
C SER A 327 27.94 2.47 6.05
N ARG A 328 28.41 3.43 5.23
CA ARG A 328 28.21 3.42 3.78
C ARG A 328 29.07 2.35 3.11
N ASP A 329 30.33 2.25 3.51
CA ASP A 329 31.24 1.19 3.06
C ASP A 329 30.68 -0.21 3.38
N THR A 330 30.00 -0.36 4.52
CA THR A 330 29.36 -1.65 4.86
C THR A 330 28.14 -1.97 4.00
N ALA A 331 27.36 -0.97 3.56
CA ALA A 331 26.21 -1.20 2.68
C ALA A 331 26.67 -1.59 1.26
N GLU A 332 27.75 -0.97 0.76
CA GLU A 332 28.37 -1.38 -0.51
C GLU A 332 28.98 -2.78 -0.40
N ALA A 333 29.63 -3.12 0.70
CA ALA A 333 30.14 -4.48 0.93
C ALA A 333 29.02 -5.54 0.94
N LEU A 334 27.80 -5.21 1.36
CA LEU A 334 26.66 -6.13 1.30
C LEU A 334 26.12 -6.34 -0.12
N LEU A 335 26.39 -5.43 -1.06
CA LEU A 335 26.07 -5.66 -2.47
C LEU A 335 27.01 -6.66 -3.14
N GLU A 336 28.20 -6.87 -2.56
CA GLU A 336 29.15 -7.91 -2.97
C GLU A 336 28.84 -9.27 -2.33
N ASP A 337 27.76 -9.37 -1.54
CA ASP A 337 27.27 -10.65 -1.04
C ASP A 337 27.02 -11.61 -2.22
N PRO A 338 27.55 -12.85 -2.18
CA PRO A 338 27.40 -13.81 -3.28
C PRO A 338 25.96 -14.05 -3.70
N ILE A 339 25.01 -14.02 -2.76
CA ILE A 339 23.57 -14.22 -3.03
C ILE A 339 23.03 -13.02 -3.80
N ILE A 340 23.38 -11.81 -3.40
CA ILE A 340 22.96 -10.56 -4.08
C ILE A 340 23.55 -10.48 -5.48
N VAL A 341 24.83 -10.80 -5.63
CA VAL A 341 25.52 -10.80 -6.94
C VAL A 341 24.95 -11.87 -7.87
N ALA A 342 24.72 -13.09 -7.37
CA ALA A 342 24.17 -14.19 -8.17
C ALA A 342 22.76 -13.90 -8.70
N ASN A 343 21.97 -13.14 -7.93
CA ASN A 343 20.61 -12.76 -8.31
C ASN A 343 20.52 -11.35 -8.95
N ARG A 344 21.66 -10.75 -9.29
CA ARG A 344 21.69 -9.43 -9.92
C ARG A 344 21.10 -9.47 -11.33
N ILE A 345 20.09 -8.66 -11.56
CA ILE A 345 19.54 -8.40 -12.89
C ILE A 345 19.93 -7.00 -13.36
N ASN A 346 20.01 -6.82 -14.68
CA ASN A 346 20.33 -5.53 -15.26
C ASN A 346 19.20 -4.53 -15.00
N TYR A 347 19.52 -3.45 -14.28
CA TYR A 347 18.58 -2.40 -13.92
C TYR A 347 17.84 -1.81 -15.12
N LYS A 348 18.50 -1.68 -16.27
CA LYS A 348 17.90 -1.12 -17.50
C LYS A 348 16.83 -2.01 -18.11
N ASP A 349 16.81 -3.30 -17.77
CA ASP A 349 15.84 -4.26 -18.28
C ASP A 349 14.54 -4.27 -17.44
N VAL A 350 14.55 -3.62 -16.27
CA VAL A 350 13.39 -3.47 -15.38
C VAL A 350 12.66 -2.17 -15.72
N LYS A 351 11.51 -2.28 -16.36
CA LYS A 351 10.64 -1.13 -16.63
C LYS A 351 9.72 -0.92 -15.44
N ILE A 352 9.78 0.26 -14.84
CA ILE A 352 8.96 0.60 -13.67
C ILE A 352 7.73 1.36 -14.14
N GLY A 353 6.57 0.87 -13.73
CA GLY A 353 5.28 1.48 -13.98
C GLY A 353 4.75 2.20 -12.75
N LYS A 354 3.45 2.04 -12.53
CA LYS A 354 2.71 2.74 -11.48
C LYS A 354 3.10 2.25 -10.07
N CYS A 355 3.15 3.18 -9.11
CA CYS A 355 3.24 2.83 -7.69
C CYS A 355 1.94 2.14 -7.24
N LEU A 356 2.05 0.93 -6.71
CA LEU A 356 0.96 0.12 -6.18
C LEU A 356 0.74 0.39 -4.69
N SER A 357 1.82 0.52 -3.93
CA SER A 357 1.75 0.65 -2.48
C SER A 357 2.87 1.52 -1.93
N ARG A 358 2.55 2.24 -0.86
CA ARG A 358 3.43 3.13 -0.13
C ARG A 358 3.20 2.93 1.36
N GLY A 359 4.21 2.48 2.09
CA GLY A 359 4.05 2.13 3.50
C GLY A 359 5.36 2.14 4.28
N GLY A 360 5.31 1.67 5.52
CA GLY A 360 6.50 1.56 6.38
C GLY A 360 7.60 0.66 5.82
N PHE A 361 7.26 -0.24 4.89
CA PHE A 361 8.15 -1.23 4.27
C PHE A 361 8.80 -0.77 2.97
N GLY A 362 8.50 0.44 2.48
CA GLY A 362 9.01 0.90 1.19
C GLY A 362 7.92 1.42 0.25
N LEU A 363 8.33 1.51 -1.02
CA LEU A 363 7.49 1.74 -2.19
C LEU A 363 7.44 0.46 -3.01
N VAL A 364 6.25 0.06 -3.47
CA VAL A 364 6.08 -1.07 -4.38
C VAL A 364 5.46 -0.58 -5.68
N PHE A 365 6.08 -0.89 -6.80
CA PHE A 365 5.62 -0.53 -8.13
C PHE A 365 5.24 -1.78 -8.93
N VAL A 366 4.27 -1.66 -9.83
CA VAL A 366 4.14 -2.63 -10.93
C VAL A 366 5.27 -2.36 -11.92
N GLY A 367 5.82 -3.41 -12.50
CA GLY A 367 6.87 -3.31 -13.51
C GLY A 367 6.79 -4.42 -14.55
N GLU A 368 7.72 -4.37 -15.50
CA GLU A 368 7.93 -5.38 -16.52
C GLU A 368 9.41 -5.73 -16.57
N TYR A 369 9.72 -7.03 -16.54
CA TYR A 369 11.08 -7.55 -16.73
C TYR A 369 11.04 -8.70 -17.74
N LYS A 370 11.81 -8.57 -18.83
CA LYS A 370 11.84 -9.56 -19.94
C LYS A 370 10.44 -9.96 -20.47
N GLY A 371 9.50 -9.02 -20.49
CA GLY A 371 8.11 -9.24 -20.92
C GLY A 371 7.20 -9.92 -19.89
N ARG A 372 7.70 -10.23 -18.68
CA ARG A 372 6.90 -10.70 -17.54
C ARG A 372 6.53 -9.52 -16.66
N GLN A 373 5.28 -9.48 -16.20
CA GLN A 373 4.84 -8.50 -15.20
C GLN A 373 5.45 -8.84 -13.83
N VAL A 374 5.98 -7.84 -13.13
CA VAL A 374 6.70 -7.99 -11.87
C VAL A 374 6.26 -6.94 -10.84
N ALA A 375 6.50 -7.21 -9.57
CA ALA A 375 6.46 -6.20 -8.51
C ALA A 375 7.89 -5.72 -8.20
N VAL A 376 8.06 -4.41 -8.09
CA VAL A 376 9.37 -3.77 -7.85
C VAL A 376 9.30 -3.02 -6.53
N LYS A 377 9.94 -3.57 -5.49
CA LYS A 377 10.02 -2.96 -4.15
C LYS A 377 11.27 -2.12 -4.03
N ARG A 378 11.14 -0.92 -3.46
CA ARG A 378 12.21 0.07 -3.26
C ARG A 378 12.13 0.67 -1.86
N ILE A 379 13.27 1.09 -1.33
CA ILE A 379 13.31 1.91 -0.11
C ILE A 379 12.65 3.27 -0.40
N ARG A 380 11.97 3.83 0.59
CA ARG A 380 11.42 5.18 0.46
C ARG A 380 12.54 6.22 0.34
N PRO A 381 12.36 7.30 -0.45
CA PRO A 381 13.35 8.35 -0.59
C PRO A 381 13.75 9.03 0.72
N ASP A 382 12.84 9.13 1.69
CA ASP A 382 13.12 9.70 3.02
C ASP A 382 13.95 8.77 3.93
N ARG A 383 14.05 7.48 3.58
CA ARG A 383 14.79 6.46 4.35
C ARG A 383 16.05 5.95 3.64
N ASN A 384 16.16 6.16 2.32
CA ASN A 384 17.30 5.67 1.54
C ASN A 384 18.62 6.41 1.82
N GLN A 385 18.61 7.39 2.72
CA GLN A 385 19.79 8.11 3.18
C GLN A 385 20.36 7.53 4.47
N ASP A 386 19.56 6.80 5.27
CA ASP A 386 20.03 6.14 6.49
C ASP A 386 20.70 4.80 6.11
N PRO A 387 22.01 4.63 6.33
CA PRO A 387 22.70 3.39 6.02
C PRO A 387 22.11 2.17 6.74
N LYS A 388 21.47 2.34 7.91
CA LYS A 388 20.82 1.26 8.65
C LYS A 388 19.61 0.72 7.89
N ASP A 389 18.79 1.61 7.33
CA ASP A 389 17.61 1.24 6.54
C ASP A 389 18.03 0.56 5.23
N VAL A 390 19.08 1.06 4.57
CA VAL A 390 19.65 0.43 3.37
C VAL A 390 20.18 -0.96 3.66
N LYS A 391 20.96 -1.11 4.74
CA LYS A 391 21.48 -2.41 5.20
C LYS A 391 20.37 -3.38 5.56
N ALA A 392 19.33 -2.92 6.25
CA ALA A 392 18.17 -3.71 6.59
C ALA A 392 17.44 -4.22 5.33
N PHE A 393 17.29 -3.37 4.32
CA PHE A 393 16.67 -3.74 3.06
C PHE A 393 17.50 -4.73 2.24
N ILE A 394 18.83 -4.56 2.19
CA ILE A 394 19.71 -5.53 1.50
C ILE A 394 19.62 -6.90 2.17
N LYS A 395 19.58 -6.96 3.51
CA LYS A 395 19.39 -8.22 4.25
C LYS A 395 18.03 -8.86 3.95
N GLU A 396 16.98 -8.06 3.81
CA GLU A 396 15.66 -8.54 3.41
C GLU A 396 15.70 -9.14 2.00
N ILE A 397 16.36 -8.46 1.04
CA ILE A 397 16.56 -8.98 -0.32
C ILE A 397 17.33 -10.30 -0.31
N ALA A 398 18.41 -10.39 0.47
CA ALA A 398 19.20 -11.60 0.58
C ALA A 398 18.36 -12.78 1.07
N LEU A 399 17.55 -12.57 2.12
CA LEU A 399 16.62 -13.60 2.60
C LEU A 399 15.60 -13.98 1.51
N MET A 400 14.98 -13.00 0.85
CA MET A 400 14.02 -13.28 -0.24
C MET A 400 14.65 -14.13 -1.35
N ALA A 401 15.92 -13.90 -1.67
CA ALA A 401 16.65 -14.63 -2.69
C ALA A 401 16.97 -16.09 -2.32
N GLU A 402 16.94 -16.45 -1.04
CA GLU A 402 17.17 -17.82 -0.57
C GLU A 402 15.88 -18.65 -0.49
N LEU A 403 14.72 -18.00 -0.36
CA LEU A 403 13.44 -18.67 -0.15
C LEU A 403 12.80 -19.14 -1.47
N HIS A 404 12.62 -20.44 -1.61
CA HIS A 404 12.04 -21.07 -2.80
C HIS A 404 10.93 -22.04 -2.43
N HIS A 405 9.68 -21.59 -2.53
CA HIS A 405 8.51 -22.41 -2.21
C HIS A 405 7.28 -21.93 -3.01
N PRO A 406 6.38 -22.82 -3.47
CA PRO A 406 5.17 -22.41 -4.22
C PRO A 406 4.22 -21.49 -3.45
N ARG A 407 4.34 -21.42 -2.11
CA ARG A 407 3.55 -20.53 -1.24
C ARG A 407 4.33 -19.31 -0.74
N ILE A 408 5.50 -19.05 -1.29
CA ILE A 408 6.27 -17.82 -1.07
C ILE A 408 6.33 -17.06 -2.38
N VAL A 409 6.18 -15.74 -2.32
CA VAL A 409 6.29 -14.88 -3.50
C VAL A 409 7.67 -15.07 -4.13
N GLU A 410 7.69 -15.49 -5.39
CA GLU A 410 8.89 -15.79 -6.17
C GLU A 410 9.75 -14.55 -6.32
N PHE A 411 10.98 -14.65 -5.83
CA PHE A 411 12.00 -13.64 -6.07
C PHE A 411 12.56 -13.78 -7.50
N VAL A 412 12.52 -12.69 -8.26
CA VAL A 412 12.97 -12.65 -9.66
C VAL A 412 14.40 -12.12 -9.76
N GLY A 413 14.78 -11.20 -8.88
CA GLY A 413 16.15 -10.70 -8.82
C GLY A 413 16.26 -9.34 -8.15
N VAL A 414 17.50 -8.85 -8.08
CA VAL A 414 17.83 -7.55 -7.48
C VAL A 414 18.47 -6.64 -8.52
N ALA A 415 18.01 -5.40 -8.59
CA ALA A 415 18.42 -4.43 -9.59
C ALA A 415 18.86 -3.12 -8.94
N TRP A 416 20.01 -2.58 -9.36
CA TRP A 416 20.47 -1.26 -8.94
C TRP A 416 21.40 -0.65 -10.00
N ASP A 417 21.28 0.67 -10.19
CA ASP A 417 22.29 1.52 -10.83
C ASP A 417 23.17 2.23 -9.77
N ASN A 418 22.60 2.56 -8.60
CA ASN A 418 23.28 3.04 -7.41
C ASN A 418 22.54 2.56 -6.13
N LEU A 419 23.17 2.71 -4.96
CA LEU A 419 22.62 2.27 -3.67
C LEU A 419 21.21 2.81 -3.35
N ARG A 420 20.89 4.03 -3.80
CA ARG A 420 19.59 4.67 -3.51
C ARG A 420 18.45 4.12 -4.36
N HIS A 421 18.77 3.43 -5.44
CA HIS A 421 17.83 2.87 -6.42
C HIS A 421 17.76 1.34 -6.35
N ILE A 422 18.35 0.74 -5.31
CA ILE A 422 18.23 -0.70 -5.09
C ILE A 422 16.76 -1.13 -5.08
N SER A 423 16.48 -2.13 -5.91
CA SER A 423 15.14 -2.60 -6.19
C SER A 423 15.11 -4.11 -6.04
N ALA A 424 14.24 -4.61 -5.18
CA ALA A 424 13.88 -6.03 -5.14
C ALA A 424 12.80 -6.28 -6.18
N VAL A 425 12.98 -7.28 -7.04
CA VAL A 425 12.03 -7.63 -8.09
C VAL A 425 11.47 -9.01 -7.80
N SER A 426 10.14 -9.11 -7.75
CA SER A 426 9.43 -10.36 -7.49
C SER A 426 8.32 -10.57 -8.52
N GLU A 427 7.72 -11.76 -8.52
CA GLU A 427 6.49 -11.98 -9.30
C GLU A 427 5.40 -10.99 -8.89
N PHE A 428 4.54 -10.66 -9.85
CA PHE A 428 3.38 -9.82 -9.61
C PHE A 428 2.18 -10.71 -9.24
N MET A 429 1.46 -10.33 -8.18
CA MET A 429 0.29 -11.06 -7.67
C MET A 429 -0.97 -10.24 -8.00
N GLU A 430 -1.76 -10.68 -8.99
CA GLU A 430 -2.73 -9.84 -9.68
C GLU A 430 -3.92 -9.40 -8.83
N SER A 431 -4.29 -10.19 -7.82
CA SER A 431 -5.41 -9.88 -6.92
C SER A 431 -5.00 -9.04 -5.71
N GLY A 432 -3.71 -8.72 -5.56
CA GLY A 432 -3.20 -7.95 -4.43
C GLY A 432 -3.21 -8.74 -3.13
N ASP A 433 -3.34 -8.04 -1.99
CA ASP A 433 -3.30 -8.66 -0.66
C ASP A 433 -4.65 -9.25 -0.22
N LEU A 434 -4.58 -10.23 0.69
CA LEU A 434 -5.74 -10.97 1.20
C LEU A 434 -6.76 -10.06 1.86
N ARG A 435 -6.34 -8.99 2.55
CA ARG A 435 -7.28 -8.05 3.17
C ARG A 435 -8.10 -7.34 2.10
N HIS A 436 -7.46 -6.88 1.04
CA HIS A 436 -8.12 -6.26 -0.09
C HIS A 436 -9.12 -7.21 -0.77
N VAL A 437 -8.71 -8.46 -1.00
CA VAL A 437 -9.55 -9.50 -1.63
C VAL A 437 -10.79 -9.80 -0.78
N LEU A 438 -10.63 -10.13 0.51
CA LEU A 438 -11.76 -10.46 1.40
C LEU A 438 -12.78 -9.31 1.44
N ARG A 439 -12.29 -8.08 1.57
CA ARG A 439 -13.12 -6.87 1.59
C ARG A 439 -13.85 -6.65 0.27
N GLY A 440 -13.17 -6.85 -0.86
CA GLY A 440 -13.75 -6.70 -2.20
C GLY A 440 -14.95 -7.61 -2.40
N PHE A 441 -14.79 -8.91 -2.12
CA PHE A 441 -15.87 -9.90 -2.24
C PHE A 441 -17.02 -9.63 -1.26
N LYS A 442 -16.73 -9.24 0.00
CA LYS A 442 -17.75 -8.85 0.99
C LYS A 442 -18.61 -7.69 0.47
N ARG A 443 -18.00 -6.64 -0.08
CA ARG A 443 -18.70 -5.45 -0.61
C ARG A 443 -19.55 -5.75 -1.84
N GLN A 444 -19.12 -6.67 -2.67
CA GLN A 444 -19.88 -7.13 -3.84
C GLN A 444 -21.08 -8.02 -3.46
N GLY A 445 -21.31 -8.28 -2.16
CA GLY A 445 -22.38 -9.13 -1.69
C GLY A 445 -22.14 -10.63 -1.94
N ASN A 446 -20.92 -11.01 -2.31
CA ASN A 446 -20.54 -12.39 -2.62
C ASN A 446 -19.27 -12.79 -1.88
N PRO A 447 -19.30 -12.86 -0.53
CA PRO A 447 -18.13 -13.18 0.27
C PRO A 447 -17.57 -14.58 -0.05
N LEU A 448 -16.26 -14.74 0.12
CA LEU A 448 -15.61 -16.03 -0.12
C LEU A 448 -16.14 -17.09 0.86
N SER A 449 -16.46 -18.28 0.35
CA SER A 449 -16.88 -19.40 1.21
C SER A 449 -15.70 -20.18 1.81
N TRP A 450 -15.91 -20.73 3.02
CA TRP A 450 -14.95 -21.64 3.65
C TRP A 450 -14.65 -22.87 2.82
N ARG A 451 -15.70 -23.50 2.29
CA ARG A 451 -15.61 -24.74 1.53
C ARG A 451 -14.75 -24.59 0.27
N ASN A 452 -14.93 -23.51 -0.49
CA ASN A 452 -14.34 -23.41 -1.83
C ASN A 452 -13.05 -22.58 -1.86
N HIS A 453 -12.88 -21.63 -0.93
CA HIS A 453 -11.80 -20.64 -1.03
C HIS A 453 -11.00 -20.52 0.26
N LYS A 454 -11.65 -20.15 1.38
CA LYS A 454 -10.94 -19.73 2.60
C LYS A 454 -10.11 -20.84 3.23
N THR A 455 -10.56 -22.10 3.17
CA THR A 455 -9.77 -23.25 3.67
C THR A 455 -8.48 -23.44 2.86
N SER A 456 -8.57 -23.30 1.52
CA SER A 456 -7.41 -23.42 0.62
C SER A 456 -6.41 -22.28 0.85
N ILE A 457 -6.89 -21.05 0.96
CA ILE A 457 -6.06 -19.87 1.31
C ILE A 457 -5.35 -20.10 2.66
N SER A 458 -6.07 -20.58 3.66
CA SER A 458 -5.50 -20.86 4.99
C SER A 458 -4.42 -21.94 4.92
N LEU A 459 -4.64 -23.00 4.13
CA LEU A 459 -3.68 -24.07 3.92
C LEU A 459 -2.40 -23.56 3.25
N HIS A 460 -2.54 -22.73 2.21
CA HIS A 460 -1.39 -22.12 1.52
C HIS A 460 -0.51 -21.29 2.46
N ILE A 461 -1.12 -20.53 3.38
CA ILE A 461 -0.39 -19.75 4.39
C ILE A 461 0.35 -20.70 5.35
N ALA A 462 -0.32 -21.76 5.82
CA ALA A 462 0.28 -22.74 6.72
C ALA A 462 1.45 -23.51 6.07
N GLU A 463 1.34 -23.89 4.81
CA GLU A 463 2.42 -24.50 4.02
C GLU A 463 3.63 -23.56 3.88
N ALA A 464 3.40 -22.26 3.69
CA ALA A 464 4.49 -21.28 3.68
C ALA A 464 5.20 -21.19 5.04
N MET A 465 4.44 -21.18 6.14
CA MET A 465 4.99 -21.15 7.49
C MET A 465 5.79 -22.40 7.82
N GLU A 466 5.27 -23.58 7.47
CA GLU A 466 5.98 -24.85 7.64
C GLU A 466 7.35 -24.82 6.95
N TYR A 467 7.39 -24.34 5.69
CA TYR A 467 8.64 -24.19 4.96
C TYR A 467 9.63 -23.25 5.67
N LEU A 468 9.18 -22.10 6.16
CA LEU A 468 10.03 -21.13 6.86
C LEU A 468 10.58 -21.70 8.18
N HIS A 469 9.72 -22.37 8.95
CA HIS A 469 10.05 -22.93 10.26
C HIS A 469 10.93 -24.18 10.16
N ALA A 470 10.91 -24.86 9.01
CA ALA A 470 11.81 -25.97 8.69
C ALA A 470 13.19 -25.53 8.14
N HIS A 471 13.38 -24.25 7.83
CA HIS A 471 14.65 -23.73 7.31
C HIS A 471 15.79 -23.87 8.34
N SER A 472 17.04 -23.92 7.88
CA SER A 472 18.22 -24.01 8.76
C SER A 472 19.22 -22.90 8.44
N PRO A 473 19.34 -21.85 9.28
CA PRO A 473 18.61 -21.63 10.53
C PRO A 473 17.11 -21.35 10.30
N LYS A 474 16.29 -21.58 11.34
CA LYS A 474 14.84 -21.32 11.26
C LYS A 474 14.57 -19.87 10.87
N VAL A 475 13.62 -19.66 9.96
CA VAL A 475 13.16 -18.33 9.58
C VAL A 475 11.82 -18.06 10.25
N ILE A 476 11.75 -16.98 11.05
CA ILE A 476 10.51 -16.51 11.69
C ILE A 476 10.02 -15.30 10.89
N HIS A 477 8.75 -15.29 10.49
CA HIS A 477 8.17 -14.24 9.65
C HIS A 477 8.05 -12.89 10.38
N ARG A 478 7.55 -12.88 11.62
CA ARG A 478 7.44 -11.71 12.53
C ARG A 478 6.49 -10.57 12.11
N ASP A 479 5.91 -10.65 10.92
CA ASP A 479 4.86 -9.72 10.46
C ASP A 479 3.72 -10.45 9.75
N LEU A 480 3.36 -11.64 10.21
CA LEU A 480 2.29 -12.40 9.55
C LEU A 480 0.94 -11.70 9.77
N LYS A 481 0.31 -11.30 8.67
CA LYS A 481 -1.00 -10.63 8.62
C LYS A 481 -1.60 -10.75 7.23
N SER A 482 -2.91 -10.54 7.10
CA SER A 482 -3.61 -10.57 5.81
C SER A 482 -3.00 -9.65 4.74
N LYS A 483 -2.47 -8.48 5.12
CA LYS A 483 -1.78 -7.55 4.19
C LYS A 483 -0.46 -8.09 3.60
N ASN A 484 0.14 -9.10 4.23
CA ASN A 484 1.39 -9.72 3.77
C ASN A 484 1.14 -11.11 3.14
N VAL A 485 -0.13 -11.44 2.85
CA VAL A 485 -0.53 -12.60 2.07
C VAL A 485 -1.04 -12.08 0.73
N LEU A 486 -0.35 -12.37 -0.36
CA LEU A 486 -0.76 -11.95 -1.71
C LEU A 486 -1.48 -13.08 -2.45
N LEU A 487 -2.41 -12.72 -3.32
CA LEU A 487 -3.15 -13.68 -4.15
C LEU A 487 -2.96 -13.41 -5.63
N ASN A 488 -2.80 -14.47 -6.40
CA ASN A 488 -2.83 -14.40 -7.85
C ASN A 488 -4.29 -14.43 -8.35
N MET A 489 -4.47 -14.33 -9.67
CA MET A 489 -5.81 -14.36 -10.29
C MET A 489 -6.62 -15.64 -10.04
N HIS A 490 -5.99 -16.71 -9.54
CA HIS A 490 -6.64 -17.98 -9.19
C HIS A 490 -6.92 -18.13 -7.68
N LEU A 491 -6.72 -17.06 -6.89
CA LEU A 491 -6.81 -17.06 -5.43
C LEU A 491 -5.83 -18.03 -4.75
N GLU A 492 -4.71 -18.33 -5.40
CA GLU A 492 -3.60 -19.02 -4.76
C GLU A 492 -2.81 -18.01 -3.94
N ALA A 493 -2.62 -18.33 -2.66
CA ALA A 493 -2.00 -17.42 -1.71
C ALA A 493 -0.50 -17.68 -1.59
N LYS A 494 0.27 -16.59 -1.53
CA LYS A 494 1.71 -16.61 -1.28
C LYS A 494 2.11 -15.57 -0.25
N LEU A 495 3.04 -15.92 0.61
CA LEU A 495 3.54 -15.07 1.68
C LEU A 495 4.66 -14.14 1.18
N THR A 496 4.71 -12.90 1.68
CA THR A 496 5.70 -11.86 1.37
C THR A 496 6.10 -11.07 2.61
N ASP A 497 7.10 -10.19 2.48
CA ASP A 497 7.51 -9.21 3.51
C ASP A 497 8.01 -9.86 4.82
N PHE A 498 9.10 -10.62 4.70
CA PHE A 498 9.77 -11.31 5.81
C PHE A 498 10.53 -10.32 6.72
N GLY A 499 10.19 -10.27 8.01
CA GLY A 499 10.63 -9.24 8.96
C GLY A 499 12.08 -9.36 9.48
N VAL A 500 13.09 -9.35 8.61
CA VAL A 500 14.52 -9.43 9.01
C VAL A 500 14.96 -8.23 9.86
N SER A 501 14.45 -7.04 9.54
CA SER A 501 14.80 -5.77 10.18
C SER A 501 14.12 -5.53 11.53
N ARG A 502 13.09 -6.31 11.87
CA ARG A 502 12.24 -6.06 13.05
C ARG A 502 12.87 -6.45 14.37
N THR A 503 13.93 -7.26 14.37
CA THR A 503 14.61 -7.73 15.60
C THR A 503 15.04 -6.60 16.54
N GLN A 504 15.41 -5.44 15.99
CA GLN A 504 15.88 -4.28 16.78
C GLN A 504 14.75 -3.30 17.13
N TYR A 505 13.75 -3.16 16.26
CA TYR A 505 12.66 -2.20 16.48
C TYR A 505 11.68 -2.68 17.56
N THR A 506 11.28 -3.96 17.57
CA THR A 506 10.20 -4.42 18.46
C THR A 506 10.57 -4.34 19.95
N VAL A 507 11.84 -4.50 20.31
CA VAL A 507 12.29 -4.49 21.72
C VAL A 507 12.50 -3.06 22.25
N GLN A 508 13.00 -2.13 21.41
CA GLN A 508 13.27 -0.76 21.85
C GLN A 508 12.05 0.17 21.78
N THR A 509 11.15 0.00 20.81
CA THR A 509 10.01 0.92 20.65
C THR A 509 8.81 0.51 21.49
N HIS A 510 8.51 -0.77 21.67
CA HIS A 510 7.31 -1.19 22.44
C HIS A 510 7.49 -1.17 23.96
N ALA A 511 8.72 -1.22 24.46
CA ALA A 511 8.97 -1.03 25.89
C ALA A 511 8.70 0.42 26.34
N MET A 512 8.77 1.43 25.45
CA MET A 512 8.67 2.85 25.84
C MET A 512 7.82 3.78 24.95
N THR A 513 7.28 3.36 23.80
CA THR A 513 6.50 4.23 22.90
C THR A 513 5.44 3.46 22.11
N ALA A 514 4.18 3.55 22.56
CA ALA A 514 2.99 3.02 21.89
C ALA A 514 2.64 3.82 20.61
N GLY A 515 3.48 3.70 19.57
CA GLY A 515 3.19 4.29 18.28
C GLY A 515 4.20 3.86 17.22
N ILE A 516 3.88 2.79 16.49
CA ILE A 516 4.15 2.54 15.06
C ILE A 516 3.47 1.19 14.69
N GLY A 517 2.44 1.28 13.83
CA GLY A 517 1.88 0.29 12.90
C GLY A 517 1.83 -1.23 13.19
N THR A 518 0.62 -1.80 13.04
CA THR A 518 0.26 -3.24 13.00
C THR A 518 0.52 -4.05 14.28
N SER A 519 -0.27 -3.82 15.32
CA SER A 519 -0.06 -4.47 16.62
C SER A 519 -0.93 -5.73 16.89
N PHE A 520 -2.10 -5.85 16.26
CA PHE A 520 -3.10 -6.84 16.69
C PHE A 520 -2.78 -8.30 16.39
N TRP A 521 -1.82 -8.56 15.51
CA TRP A 521 -1.33 -9.92 15.20
C TRP A 521 -0.15 -10.34 16.09
N ILE A 522 0.38 -9.42 16.89
CA ILE A 522 1.53 -9.67 17.74
C ILE A 522 1.13 -10.60 18.89
N ALA A 523 1.91 -11.66 19.07
CA ALA A 523 1.68 -12.62 20.14
C ALA A 523 1.86 -12.01 21.54
N PRO A 524 1.15 -12.50 22.57
CA PRO A 524 1.21 -11.95 23.92
C PRO A 524 2.63 -11.88 24.51
N GLU A 525 3.46 -12.89 24.28
CA GLU A 525 4.85 -12.94 24.74
C GLU A 525 5.74 -11.88 24.08
N VAL A 526 5.48 -11.57 22.81
CA VAL A 526 6.20 -10.51 22.06
C VAL A 526 5.78 -9.14 22.57
N LEU A 527 4.47 -8.93 22.84
CA LEU A 527 3.97 -7.69 23.47
C LEU A 527 4.57 -7.45 24.87
N LEU A 528 4.87 -8.53 25.59
CA LEU A 528 5.50 -8.49 26.91
C LEU A 528 7.03 -8.37 26.86
N GLY A 529 7.63 -8.27 25.67
CA GLY A 529 9.09 -8.16 25.49
C GLY A 529 9.87 -9.40 25.94
N ARG A 530 9.23 -10.57 25.95
CA ARG A 530 9.88 -11.85 26.29
C ARG A 530 10.60 -12.42 25.08
N ASP A 531 11.49 -13.38 25.30
CA ASP A 531 12.03 -14.20 24.22
C ASP A 531 10.88 -14.90 23.49
N TYR A 532 10.97 -14.96 22.15
CA TYR A 532 9.96 -15.53 21.27
C TYR A 532 10.62 -16.31 20.15
N ASP A 533 9.87 -17.24 19.57
CA ASP A 533 10.29 -18.17 18.53
C ASP A 533 9.24 -18.23 17.40
N GLU A 534 9.26 -19.30 16.61
CA GLU A 534 8.28 -19.53 15.54
C GLU A 534 6.81 -19.56 16.01
N GLN A 535 6.56 -19.85 17.28
CA GLN A 535 5.21 -19.92 17.83
C GLN A 535 4.54 -18.55 17.85
N ALA A 536 5.30 -17.46 17.75
CA ALA A 536 4.75 -16.12 17.56
C ALA A 536 4.02 -16.02 16.21
N ASP A 537 4.55 -16.61 15.13
CA ASP A 537 3.88 -16.65 13.83
C ASP A 537 2.62 -17.52 13.88
N ILE A 538 2.63 -18.60 14.68
CA ILE A 538 1.44 -19.45 14.89
C ILE A 538 0.29 -18.65 15.51
N TYR A 539 0.59 -17.80 16.50
CA TYR A 539 -0.41 -16.91 17.07
C TYR A 539 -0.93 -15.93 16.01
N SER A 540 -0.04 -15.29 15.25
CA SER A 540 -0.41 -14.37 14.17
C SER A 540 -1.28 -15.05 13.11
N PHE A 541 -1.02 -16.31 12.78
CA PHE A 541 -1.86 -17.12 11.90
C PHE A 541 -3.27 -17.30 12.45
N GLY A 542 -3.41 -17.58 13.75
CA GLY A 542 -4.72 -17.64 14.41
C GLY A 542 -5.49 -16.32 14.30
N VAL A 543 -4.81 -15.17 14.36
CA VAL A 543 -5.42 -13.86 14.12
C VAL A 543 -5.83 -13.71 12.65
N VAL A 544 -5.00 -14.12 11.70
CA VAL A 544 -5.34 -14.12 10.26
C VAL A 544 -6.57 -15.00 9.96
N LEU A 545 -6.73 -16.14 10.62
CA LEU A 545 -7.93 -16.97 10.48
C LEU A 545 -9.20 -16.21 10.89
N SER A 546 -9.14 -15.31 11.88
CA SER A 546 -10.28 -14.48 12.26
C SER A 546 -10.64 -13.46 11.18
N GLU A 547 -9.64 -12.90 10.49
CA GLU A 547 -9.87 -11.99 9.36
C GLU A 547 -10.48 -12.72 8.18
N ILE A 548 -9.95 -13.91 7.88
CA ILE A 548 -10.47 -14.80 6.84
C ILE A 548 -11.92 -15.16 7.16
N ASP A 549 -12.25 -15.49 8.41
CA ASP A 549 -13.60 -15.86 8.79
C ASP A 549 -14.60 -14.70 8.63
N THR A 550 -14.27 -13.55 9.23
CA THR A 550 -15.16 -12.40 9.38
C THR A 550 -15.19 -11.46 8.17
N ASP A 551 -14.26 -11.68 7.23
CA ASP A 551 -13.94 -10.76 6.13
C ASP A 551 -13.63 -9.34 6.64
N ASP A 552 -13.22 -9.23 7.92
CA ASP A 552 -13.00 -7.97 8.62
C ASP A 552 -11.66 -7.89 9.33
N TYR A 553 -11.37 -6.73 9.90
CA TYR A 553 -10.15 -6.48 10.65
C TYR A 553 -10.20 -7.20 12.01
N PRO A 554 -9.06 -7.61 12.60
CA PRO A 554 -9.07 -8.22 13.93
C PRO A 554 -9.77 -7.31 14.95
N TYR A 555 -10.59 -7.91 15.83
CA TYR A 555 -11.34 -7.18 16.87
C TYR A 555 -12.35 -6.13 16.35
N TRP A 556 -12.84 -6.27 15.10
CA TRP A 556 -13.80 -5.33 14.47
C TRP A 556 -15.08 -5.04 15.28
N ASN A 557 -15.48 -5.96 16.16
CA ASN A 557 -16.74 -5.95 16.91
C ASN A 557 -16.58 -5.56 18.39
N ASP A 558 -15.47 -4.93 18.77
CA ASP A 558 -15.32 -4.43 20.14
C ASP A 558 -16.39 -3.39 20.50
N ALA A 559 -17.02 -3.56 21.67
CA ALA A 559 -18.23 -2.86 22.09
C ALA A 559 -18.02 -1.39 22.51
N ASN A 560 -16.79 -0.87 22.57
CA ASN A 560 -16.53 0.51 22.99
C ASN A 560 -16.62 1.53 21.85
N ARG A 561 -17.77 1.63 21.18
CA ARG A 561 -17.99 2.64 20.11
C ARG A 561 -18.29 4.06 20.62
N ASP A 562 -18.52 4.25 21.92
CA ASP A 562 -19.12 5.49 22.48
C ASP A 562 -18.19 6.46 23.23
N ALA A 563 -16.85 6.32 23.16
CA ALA A 563 -15.95 7.33 23.72
C ALA A 563 -15.44 8.29 22.64
N ALA A 564 -15.83 9.57 22.75
CA ALA A 564 -15.31 10.66 21.93
C ALA A 564 -13.77 10.64 21.86
N ARG A 565 -13.24 10.78 20.64
CA ARG A 565 -11.82 10.78 20.19
C ARG A 565 -11.30 9.41 19.76
N GLY A 566 -11.10 9.26 18.45
CA GLY A 566 -10.52 8.12 17.72
C GLY A 566 -9.06 7.75 18.02
N LYS A 567 -8.66 7.80 19.29
CA LYS A 567 -7.75 6.82 19.89
C LYS A 567 -8.61 5.79 20.62
N LEU A 568 -9.41 5.03 19.88
CA LEU A 568 -9.91 3.78 20.41
C LEU A 568 -8.69 2.95 20.81
N GLN A 569 -8.55 2.67 22.11
CA GLN A 569 -8.48 1.33 22.65
C GLN A 569 -7.45 0.31 22.11
N GLU A 570 -6.61 0.62 21.12
CA GLU A 570 -5.57 -0.29 20.61
C GLU A 570 -4.64 -0.69 21.75
N ALA A 571 -4.12 0.29 22.50
CA ALA A 571 -3.28 0.02 23.67
C ALA A 571 -4.01 -0.84 24.72
N ASP A 572 -5.32 -0.64 24.92
CA ASP A 572 -6.10 -1.42 25.89
C ASP A 572 -6.44 -2.83 25.39
N ILE A 573 -6.75 -2.98 24.10
CA ILE A 573 -6.92 -4.26 23.42
C ILE A 573 -5.62 -5.05 23.53
N LEU A 574 -4.49 -4.44 23.16
CA LEU A 574 -3.17 -5.07 23.26
C LEU A 574 -2.79 -5.41 24.71
N ARG A 575 -3.13 -4.55 25.68
CA ARG A 575 -2.95 -4.87 27.11
C ARG A 575 -3.79 -6.07 27.52
N GLN A 576 -5.04 -6.16 27.06
CA GLN A 576 -5.92 -7.31 27.31
C GLN A 576 -5.45 -8.58 26.57
N VAL A 577 -4.85 -8.44 25.39
CA VAL A 577 -4.22 -9.56 24.66
C VAL A 577 -2.98 -10.04 25.41
N ALA A 578 -2.11 -9.12 25.85
CA ALA A 578 -0.92 -9.42 26.64
C ALA A 578 -1.26 -10.07 27.99
N SER A 579 -2.34 -9.64 28.64
CA SER A 579 -2.86 -10.29 29.85
C SER A 579 -3.55 -11.63 29.56
N GLY A 580 -3.95 -11.87 28.30
CA GLY A 580 -4.67 -13.07 27.84
C GLY A 580 -6.18 -13.03 28.09
N THR A 581 -6.74 -11.87 28.45
CA THR A 581 -8.17 -11.69 28.70
C THR A 581 -8.97 -11.37 27.44
N LYS A 582 -8.30 -11.14 26.30
CA LYS A 582 -8.96 -10.87 25.02
C LYS A 582 -8.33 -11.67 23.88
N ARG A 583 -9.18 -12.17 22.98
CA ARG A 583 -8.82 -12.86 21.73
C ARG A 583 -9.74 -12.38 20.61
N PRO A 584 -9.34 -12.48 19.34
CA PRO A 584 -10.21 -12.16 18.22
C PRO A 584 -11.48 -13.01 18.26
N GLN A 585 -12.60 -12.43 17.82
CA GLN A 585 -13.86 -13.16 17.69
C GLN A 585 -14.05 -13.68 16.28
N PHE A 586 -14.77 -14.79 16.17
CA PHE A 586 -15.15 -15.44 14.93
C PHE A 586 -16.65 -15.29 14.73
N SER A 587 -17.10 -15.37 13.48
CA SER A 587 -18.51 -15.40 13.13
C SER A 587 -19.19 -16.65 13.67
N SER A 588 -20.50 -16.57 13.90
CA SER A 588 -21.32 -17.72 14.31
C SER A 588 -21.41 -18.81 13.25
N THR A 589 -21.03 -18.51 12.00
CA THR A 589 -21.04 -19.43 10.86
C THR A 589 -19.67 -20.03 10.57
N CYS A 590 -18.64 -19.74 11.38
CA CYS A 590 -17.32 -20.33 11.26
C CYS A 590 -17.40 -21.86 11.39
N PRO A 591 -16.80 -22.65 10.47
CA PRO A 591 -16.78 -24.10 10.60
C PRO A 591 -16.09 -24.53 11.89
N ALA A 592 -16.70 -25.46 12.64
CA ALA A 592 -16.21 -25.88 13.95
C ALA A 592 -14.75 -26.34 13.96
N GLY A 593 -14.31 -27.07 12.91
CA GLY A 593 -12.92 -27.49 12.78
C GLY A 593 -11.93 -26.33 12.62
N ILE A 594 -12.33 -25.26 11.92
CA ILE A 594 -11.53 -24.04 11.76
C ILE A 594 -11.49 -23.26 13.07
N LEU A 595 -12.62 -23.11 13.76
CA LEU A 595 -12.69 -22.43 15.04
C LEU A 595 -11.78 -23.10 16.08
N LEU A 596 -11.84 -24.44 16.20
CA LEU A 596 -10.99 -25.21 17.10
C LEU A 596 -9.49 -25.05 16.77
N LEU A 597 -9.14 -25.03 15.48
CA LEU A 597 -7.76 -24.77 15.05
C LEU A 597 -7.30 -23.37 15.45
N ALA A 598 -8.14 -22.34 15.19
CA ALA A 598 -7.82 -20.97 15.55
C ALA A 598 -7.67 -20.78 17.07
N GLU A 599 -8.55 -21.39 17.87
CA GLU A 599 -8.46 -21.35 19.35
C GLU A 599 -7.16 -21.97 19.87
N LYS A 600 -6.68 -23.04 19.25
CA LYS A 600 -5.37 -23.64 19.54
C LYS A 600 -4.21 -22.72 19.15
N CYS A 601 -4.25 -22.11 17.96
CA CYS A 601 -3.24 -21.14 17.52
C CYS A 601 -3.15 -19.92 18.45
N LEU A 602 -4.29 -19.46 18.97
CA LEU A 602 -4.40 -18.26 19.80
C LEU A 602 -4.05 -18.50 21.28
N GLN A 603 -3.51 -19.68 21.67
CA GLN A 603 -3.18 -19.96 23.07
C GLN A 603 -2.17 -18.98 23.66
N LYS A 604 -2.36 -18.63 24.94
CA LYS A 604 -1.50 -17.64 25.62
C LYS A 604 -0.07 -18.17 25.79
N LYS A 605 0.08 -19.45 26.12
CA LYS A 605 1.40 -20.08 26.22
C LYS A 605 1.83 -20.57 24.83
N PRO A 606 3.05 -20.22 24.37
CA PRO A 606 3.58 -20.69 23.08
C PRO A 606 3.58 -22.21 22.92
N ASP A 607 3.93 -22.95 23.98
CA ASP A 607 4.03 -24.43 23.96
C ASP A 607 2.67 -25.13 23.81
N ASP A 608 1.57 -24.44 24.08
CA ASP A 608 0.20 -24.98 23.93
C ASP A 608 -0.32 -24.80 22.49
N ARG A 609 0.43 -24.11 21.62
CA ARG A 609 0.08 -23.86 20.22
C ARG A 609 0.61 -25.01 19.34
N PRO A 610 -0.11 -25.38 18.27
CA PRO A 610 0.36 -26.38 17.33
C PRO A 610 1.57 -25.86 16.55
N THR A 611 2.37 -26.78 16.03
CA THR A 611 3.41 -26.49 15.03
C THR A 611 2.78 -26.19 13.67
N ALA A 612 3.52 -25.52 12.77
CA ALA A 612 3.05 -25.27 11.41
C ALA A 612 2.68 -26.57 10.66
N SER A 613 3.44 -27.65 10.85
CA SER A 613 3.13 -28.97 10.27
C SER A 613 1.80 -29.54 10.75
N GLU A 614 1.50 -29.47 12.05
CA GLU A 614 0.22 -29.92 12.60
C GLU A 614 -0.97 -29.09 12.06
N ILE A 615 -0.75 -27.79 11.82
CA ILE A 615 -1.74 -26.91 11.18
C ILE A 615 -2.00 -27.36 9.73
N VAL A 616 -0.94 -27.61 8.95
CA VAL A 616 -1.05 -28.11 7.57
C VAL A 616 -1.83 -29.43 7.53
N GLU A 617 -1.48 -30.39 8.38
CA GLU A 617 -2.19 -31.67 8.46
C GLU A 617 -3.68 -31.49 8.78
N THR A 618 -3.99 -30.63 9.76
CA THR A 618 -5.37 -30.32 10.16
C THR A 618 -6.16 -29.71 9.00
N LEU A 619 -5.60 -28.71 8.31
CA LEU A 619 -6.27 -28.04 7.18
C LEU A 619 -6.46 -28.97 5.97
N GLN A 620 -5.49 -29.85 5.69
CA GLN A 620 -5.63 -30.86 4.65
C GLN A 620 -6.77 -31.85 4.97
N GLN A 621 -6.91 -32.27 6.22
CA GLN A 621 -8.01 -33.14 6.65
C GLN A 621 -9.37 -32.44 6.52
N LEU A 622 -9.47 -31.17 6.92
CA LEU A 622 -10.68 -30.37 6.76
C LEU A 622 -11.05 -30.18 5.29
N LEU A 623 -10.08 -29.92 4.43
CA LEU A 623 -10.29 -29.78 2.99
C LEU A 623 -10.78 -31.10 2.37
N ARG A 624 -10.17 -32.23 2.69
CA ARG A 624 -10.62 -33.56 2.21
C ARG A 624 -12.03 -33.90 2.67
N SER A 625 -12.35 -33.61 3.94
CA SER A 625 -13.67 -33.85 4.51
C SER A 625 -14.75 -33.00 3.84
N SER A 626 -14.39 -31.80 3.38
CA SER A 626 -15.30 -30.91 2.63
C SER A 626 -15.58 -31.38 1.19
N LEU A 627 -14.72 -32.22 0.62
CA LEU A 627 -14.83 -32.75 -0.75
C LEU A 627 -15.64 -34.05 -0.82
N LEU A 628 -15.81 -34.76 0.29
CA LEU A 628 -16.67 -35.94 0.34
C LEU A 628 -18.15 -35.52 0.28
N PRO A 629 -18.98 -36.09 -0.62
CA PRO A 629 -20.41 -35.88 -0.56
C PRO A 629 -20.94 -36.42 0.77
N SER A 630 -21.85 -35.68 1.40
CA SER A 630 -22.51 -36.09 2.63
C SER A 630 -23.26 -37.40 2.41
N SER A 631 -22.63 -38.53 2.74
CA SER A 631 -23.30 -39.82 2.83
C SER A 631 -24.06 -39.89 4.16
N SER A 632 -25.22 -39.25 4.21
CA SER A 632 -26.22 -39.49 5.25
C SER A 632 -27.61 -39.06 4.79
N ASP A 633 -28.13 -39.75 3.79
CA ASP A 633 -29.55 -40.07 3.72
C ASP A 633 -29.66 -41.60 3.80
N SER A 634 -29.37 -42.14 4.99
CA SER A 634 -29.76 -43.49 5.36
C SER A 634 -30.37 -43.38 6.75
N SER A 635 -31.70 -43.36 6.77
CA SER A 635 -32.51 -43.42 7.97
C SER A 635 -32.09 -44.64 8.81
N PRO A 636 -31.94 -44.51 10.14
CA PRO A 636 -31.77 -45.69 10.98
C PRO A 636 -33.09 -46.48 10.95
N SER A 637 -33.05 -47.66 10.33
CA SER A 637 -34.13 -48.62 10.47
C SER A 637 -34.14 -49.12 11.91
N PHE A 638 -35.20 -48.75 12.62
CA PHE A 638 -35.58 -49.35 13.88
C PHE A 638 -35.69 -50.87 13.70
N VAL A 639 -34.77 -51.63 14.30
CA VAL A 639 -35.00 -53.03 14.63
C VAL A 639 -35.11 -53.11 16.15
N SER A 640 -36.34 -53.33 16.59
CA SER A 640 -36.71 -53.67 17.95
C SER A 640 -36.09 -55.01 18.33
N GLY A 641 -35.34 -55.04 19.43
CA GLY A 641 -34.68 -56.26 19.93
C GLY A 641 -34.19 -56.13 21.36
N SER A 642 -35.14 -56.09 22.30
CA SER A 642 -35.12 -56.71 23.65
C SER A 642 -33.82 -56.77 24.48
N GLY A 643 -33.83 -56.08 25.64
CA GLY A 643 -33.20 -56.48 26.93
C GLY A 643 -31.68 -56.46 26.99
N TRP A 644 -31.00 -55.92 28.01
CA TRP A 644 -31.19 -56.14 29.44
C TRP A 644 -30.46 -55.05 30.25
N THR A 645 -30.75 -55.07 31.54
CA THR A 645 -30.52 -54.15 32.65
C THR A 645 -29.07 -53.79 33.01
N VAL A 646 -28.98 -52.60 33.61
CA VAL A 646 -27.90 -52.00 34.42
C VAL A 646 -27.12 -52.97 35.31
N SER A 647 -25.80 -52.91 35.22
CA SER A 647 -24.81 -52.82 36.31
C SER A 647 -23.50 -52.29 35.72
#